data_AF-A0AAU9L454-F1
#
_entry.id   AF-A0AAU9L454-F1
#
_cell.length_a   1.000
_cell.length_b   1.000
_cell.length_c   1.000
_cell.angle_alpha   90.00
_cell.angle_beta   90.00
_cell.angle_gamma   90.00
#
_symmetry.space_group_name_H-M   'P 1'
#
loop_
_entity.id
_entity.type
_entity.pdbx_description
1 polymer ?
#
loop_
_entity_poly.entity_id
_entity_poly.type
_entity_poly.pdbx_seq_one_letter_code
_entity_poly.pdbx_strand_id
1 'polypeptide(L)'
;MKRMERLLEEEETLETDRDVVSNNDQVVALPSQIVWQNLSALQDCRMTLDETFDMFRLKIQESVALVTADPALERTLSSNCSMPLSEEEEEVCSSPEGDMDGERIEETSFQDVEPVKGRKAAVALNNDVTERVQQALQDEHEFKHFKANALQFGTGNDSAESFYAYLAQHIPAPVLDSIVVDFARLLPQAALRVPLLKVHYEHMKNELARPSVAKFRNKSYSKAVTLRTLTSSSADEAGSSDEDGKEYPSTIRLRSFNHLIFVIHGIGQHIDFRDGEFKSWNGETDIEGGNHAFRDIFRTMLETTFQDIPMALEMQSIEWHEDLHEPTGLDNIFDLISPEGASAIREFNKETFMDVLYYLSPRYGQLIVDSVTQQLNEKYRVFMNEHPGWDGKLSIFAHSLGSMISYDILTHKPGDIAGNGVRFPGLEFEVDNFFGVGSPVGVMILARGDLNIDDGKFTPGIKIPNCRRYFNVYHPIDPIAYRIEPLIMQEMRDKEPVQLMQYSAVKDQSFGRLQELWEGLTSPVHGFAYRHDYVMRRRKREQGMMEVAFAAASHSSYWMSDDVVLFTLMQLCQPVVDILHRYMSARVPLPKLMRSIVKLTPHAKILLSATALVRDRCTGLSREQVVLMDKDRLYFLSRLSEVACRRKWRLKLTATTRAMYGEDSFMMKIIPSETSASPTVPPALNNAVLPDVHVFKATSTPVRDAWMEAINRAIDKADDDLTAGKATLDTANLVDLPTGKSIDYFNAIKAGFAKERTANGWYDSWNDRWLVLQDDYLSCYENSPKLDFVAQFPLRMTKACCYEREYLIRVVARRGAACEMRVQNQESFNRWVEVLEKIPTVEIIRHEDLLENSPSSVLIMSESSRESFDGAKRVGLVGEWLKTKIEGYQIQFDENGQEYVAFVIQVASSTAGSSVVQRRYSEFAILHRQLRKMFPHEQIPALPGTRMWNKFEPNYLKQKAIGLHGYLNEVCKRCANTRALALLLEFLKLAPPASSEPEENNEEKS
;
A
#
# COMPACT_ATOMS: atom_id res chain seq x y z
N MET A 1 27.02 13.61 24.67
CA MET A 1 28.09 14.00 25.62
C MET A 1 29.37 14.36 24.89
N LYS A 2 30.25 13.44 24.46
CA LYS A 2 31.54 13.76 23.79
C LYS A 2 31.49 14.83 22.69
N ARG A 3 30.47 14.82 21.82
CA ARG A 3 30.29 15.85 20.78
C ARG A 3 29.93 17.23 21.35
N MET A 4 29.17 17.29 22.44
CA MET A 4 28.77 18.55 23.10
C MET A 4 29.85 19.07 24.06
N GLU A 5 30.58 18.16 24.72
CA GLU A 5 31.80 18.49 25.49
C GLU A 5 32.84 19.12 24.55
N ARG A 6 33.05 18.54 23.35
CA ARG A 6 33.93 19.11 22.33
C ARG A 6 33.47 20.48 21.83
N LEU A 7 32.16 20.71 21.71
CA LEU A 7 31.61 22.02 21.32
C LEU A 7 31.80 23.08 22.41
N LEU A 8 31.73 22.72 23.69
CA LEU A 8 32.04 23.62 24.81
C LEU A 8 33.55 23.89 24.92
N GLU A 9 34.40 22.88 24.70
CA GLU A 9 35.86 23.05 24.64
C GLU A 9 36.29 23.90 23.43
N GLU A 10 35.64 23.74 22.27
CA GLU A 10 35.85 24.57 21.08
C GLU A 10 35.38 26.02 21.31
N GLU A 11 34.32 26.24 22.09
CA GLU A 11 33.83 27.57 22.47
C GLU A 11 34.74 28.26 23.52
N GLU A 12 35.21 27.53 24.54
CA GLU A 12 36.18 28.04 25.52
C GLU A 12 37.54 28.37 24.87
N THR A 13 37.99 27.55 23.91
CA THR A 13 39.22 27.84 23.15
C THR A 13 39.06 29.05 22.23
N LEU A 14 37.87 29.27 21.66
CA LEU A 14 37.50 30.47 20.89
C LEU A 14 37.34 31.74 21.75
N GLU A 15 37.08 31.63 23.06
CA GLU A 15 37.07 32.77 23.98
C GLU A 15 38.48 33.15 24.46
N THR A 16 39.40 32.19 24.57
CA THR A 16 40.80 32.45 24.94
C THR A 16 41.66 33.04 23.81
N ASP A 17 41.29 32.81 22.54
CA ASP A 17 42.02 33.32 21.36
C ASP A 17 41.44 34.63 20.78
N ARG A 18 40.62 35.38 21.54
CA ARG A 18 40.12 36.70 21.12
C ARG A 18 41.16 37.81 21.33
N ASP A 19 42.26 37.70 20.60
CA ASP A 19 42.91 38.88 20.04
C ASP A 19 43.22 38.57 18.57
N VAL A 20 42.69 39.42 17.68
CA VAL A 20 43.00 39.54 16.23
C VAL A 20 41.99 38.90 15.24
N VAL A 21 41.06 39.75 14.77
CA VAL A 21 40.57 39.95 13.37
C VAL A 21 39.25 39.28 12.90
N SER A 22 38.20 40.12 12.88
CA SER A 22 37.26 40.50 11.79
C SER A 22 36.79 39.50 10.70
N ASN A 23 35.46 39.31 10.73
CA ASN A 23 34.44 39.29 9.66
C ASN A 23 33.98 37.99 8.96
N ASN A 24 32.65 37.84 9.02
CA ASN A 24 31.68 37.14 8.15
C ASN A 24 31.68 35.60 8.08
N ASP A 25 30.91 34.99 8.98
CA ASP A 25 29.79 34.05 8.67
C ASP A 25 29.04 33.71 9.96
N GLN A 26 27.77 34.11 10.11
CA GLN A 26 26.94 33.74 11.27
C GLN A 26 26.24 32.41 11.02
N VAL A 27 26.90 31.31 11.38
CA VAL A 27 26.22 30.08 11.77
C VAL A 27 25.57 30.35 13.12
N VAL A 28 24.26 30.14 13.25
CA VAL A 28 23.52 30.31 14.50
C VAL A 28 24.03 29.26 15.50
N ALA A 29 25.03 29.64 16.30
CA ALA A 29 25.51 28.83 17.40
C ALA A 29 24.45 28.86 18.51
N LEU A 30 24.03 27.67 18.96
CA LEU A 30 23.18 27.52 20.14
C LEU A 30 23.88 28.15 21.34
N PRO A 31 23.20 28.97 22.16
CA PRO A 31 23.81 29.57 23.35
C PRO A 31 24.46 28.51 24.24
N SER A 32 25.70 28.74 24.69
CA SER A 32 26.46 27.86 25.59
C SER A 32 25.64 27.35 26.77
N GLN A 33 24.74 28.19 27.30
CA GLN A 33 23.83 27.84 28.38
C GLN A 33 22.82 26.75 28.02
N ILE A 34 22.33 26.71 26.78
CA ILE A 34 21.43 25.64 26.28
C ILE A 34 22.23 24.35 26.06
N VAL A 35 23.46 24.46 25.53
CA VAL A 35 24.36 23.30 25.36
C VAL A 35 24.71 22.70 26.73
N TRP A 36 24.98 23.53 27.73
CA TRP A 36 25.30 23.12 29.10
C TRP A 36 24.09 22.52 29.84
N GLN A 37 22.89 23.09 29.68
CA GLN A 37 21.65 22.51 30.21
C GLN A 37 21.36 21.13 29.60
N ASN A 38 21.53 20.99 28.28
CA ASN A 38 21.35 19.70 27.61
C ASN A 38 22.45 18.69 27.98
N LEU A 39 23.69 19.15 28.20
CA LEU A 39 24.76 18.29 28.71
C LEU A 39 24.46 17.83 30.13
N SER A 40 23.94 18.71 30.99
CA SER A 40 23.53 18.39 32.37
C SER A 40 22.38 17.39 32.37
N ALA A 41 21.34 17.60 31.55
CA ALA A 41 20.23 16.67 31.41
C ALA A 41 20.70 15.29 30.90
N LEU A 42 21.68 15.25 29.99
CA LEU A 42 22.30 14.00 29.53
C LEU A 42 23.19 13.35 30.58
N GLN A 43 23.88 14.14 31.41
CA GLN A 43 24.65 13.64 32.56
C GLN A 43 23.73 13.09 33.64
N ASP A 44 22.59 13.73 33.92
CA ASP A 44 21.55 13.23 34.83
C ASP A 44 20.94 11.94 34.30
N CYS A 45 20.67 11.87 32.99
CA CYS A 45 20.23 10.63 32.35
C CYS A 45 21.30 9.54 32.46
N ARG A 46 22.59 9.87 32.30
CA ARG A 46 23.70 8.93 32.45
C ARG A 46 23.84 8.46 33.89
N MET A 47 23.77 9.35 34.86
CA MET A 47 23.78 9.03 36.30
C MET A 47 22.61 8.13 36.65
N THR A 48 21.41 8.44 36.16
CA THR A 48 20.22 7.58 36.33
C THR A 48 20.44 6.22 35.67
N LEU A 49 21.04 6.18 34.48
CA LEU A 49 21.33 4.94 33.78
C LEU A 49 22.39 4.11 34.52
N ASP A 50 23.44 4.75 35.02
CA ASP A 50 24.55 4.14 35.76
C ASP A 50 24.07 3.66 37.13
N GLU A 51 23.23 4.42 37.85
CA GLU A 51 22.53 3.97 39.07
C GLU A 51 21.60 2.79 38.77
N THR A 52 20.89 2.82 37.64
CA THR A 52 20.05 1.69 37.22
C THR A 52 20.91 0.49 36.85
N PHE A 53 22.07 0.69 36.23
CA PHE A 53 23.03 -0.35 35.87
C PHE A 53 23.69 -0.96 37.10
N ASP A 54 24.03 -0.15 38.08
CA ASP A 54 24.60 -0.59 39.35
C ASP A 54 23.55 -1.27 40.21
N MET A 55 22.30 -0.79 40.22
CA MET A 55 21.17 -1.50 40.82
C MET A 55 20.89 -2.83 40.11
N PHE A 56 21.04 -2.88 38.78
CA PHE A 56 20.91 -4.11 38.00
C PHE A 56 22.09 -5.06 38.27
N ARG A 57 23.31 -4.56 38.40
CA ARG A 57 24.49 -5.35 38.82
C ARG A 57 24.35 -5.84 40.25
N LEU A 58 23.86 -5.01 41.18
CA LEU A 58 23.57 -5.40 42.56
C LEU A 58 22.51 -6.48 42.56
N LYS A 59 21.43 -6.34 41.78
CA LYS A 59 20.44 -7.42 41.63
C LYS A 59 20.99 -8.66 40.97
N ILE A 60 21.90 -8.55 39.99
CA ILE A 60 22.59 -9.71 39.41
C ILE A 60 23.50 -10.35 40.45
N GLN A 61 24.24 -9.57 41.26
CA GLN A 61 25.11 -10.08 42.31
C GLN A 61 24.31 -10.68 43.48
N GLU A 62 23.18 -10.09 43.84
CA GLU A 62 22.20 -10.65 44.78
C GLU A 62 21.57 -11.93 44.22
N SER A 63 21.25 -11.97 42.93
CA SER A 63 20.75 -13.18 42.25
C SER A 63 21.83 -14.25 42.16
N VAL A 64 23.08 -13.89 41.88
CA VAL A 64 24.22 -14.81 41.86
C VAL A 64 24.57 -15.29 43.28
N ALA A 65 24.44 -14.44 44.30
CA ALA A 65 24.58 -14.80 45.71
C ALA A 65 23.43 -15.72 46.17
N LEU A 66 22.20 -15.49 45.70
CA LEU A 66 21.04 -16.36 45.92
C LEU A 66 21.20 -17.71 45.19
N VAL A 67 21.75 -17.73 43.98
CA VAL A 67 22.03 -18.95 43.18
C VAL A 67 23.25 -19.71 43.71
N THR A 68 24.21 -19.05 44.38
CA THR A 68 25.33 -19.72 45.07
C THR A 68 25.00 -20.14 46.50
N ALA A 69 23.95 -19.57 47.11
CA ALA A 69 23.46 -19.92 48.45
C ALA A 69 22.25 -20.88 48.46
N ASP A 70 21.61 -21.15 47.32
CA ASP A 70 20.48 -22.08 47.22
C ASP A 70 20.63 -23.01 46.00
N PRO A 71 20.89 -24.32 46.18
CA PRO A 71 21.31 -25.23 45.11
C PRO A 71 20.14 -25.75 44.25
N ALA A 72 19.08 -24.97 44.11
CA ALA A 72 17.87 -25.36 43.39
C ALA A 72 17.38 -24.20 42.51
N LEU A 73 17.44 -24.43 41.20
CA LEU A 73 16.69 -23.76 40.13
C LEU A 73 17.24 -22.43 39.58
N GLU A 74 17.95 -22.52 38.44
CA GLU A 74 17.65 -21.62 37.31
C GLU A 74 18.01 -22.26 35.97
N ARG A 75 16.97 -22.55 35.17
CA ARG A 75 16.97 -22.53 33.70
C ARG A 75 15.54 -22.25 33.26
N THR A 76 15.35 -21.08 32.67
CA THR A 76 14.50 -20.70 31.51
C THR A 76 14.32 -19.18 31.60
N LEU A 77 14.61 -18.31 30.63
CA LEU A 77 14.87 -18.44 29.19
C LEU A 77 15.46 -17.10 28.69
N SER A 78 16.43 -17.15 27.77
CA SER A 78 16.55 -16.14 26.70
C SER A 78 17.19 -16.74 25.43
N SER A 79 16.54 -16.42 24.30
CA SER A 79 17.05 -16.12 22.94
C SER A 79 18.33 -16.78 22.38
N ASN A 80 18.14 -17.46 21.24
CA ASN A 80 18.92 -17.54 19.97
C ASN A 80 20.46 -17.25 19.92
N CYS A 81 21.11 -18.08 19.08
CA CYS A 81 22.36 -17.92 18.29
C CYS A 81 23.73 -18.43 18.84
N SER A 82 24.23 -19.49 18.16
CA SER A 82 25.53 -19.55 17.43
C SER A 82 26.74 -20.38 17.94
N MET A 83 27.12 -21.37 17.09
CA MET A 83 28.46 -21.85 16.65
C MET A 83 29.29 -22.81 17.55
N PRO A 84 30.12 -23.72 16.96
CA PRO A 84 31.43 -23.31 16.44
C PRO A 84 31.75 -23.76 15.00
N LEU A 85 32.69 -22.99 14.45
CA LEU A 85 33.40 -23.09 13.18
C LEU A 85 34.26 -24.35 13.06
N SER A 86 34.39 -24.89 11.85
CA SER A 86 35.67 -25.36 11.32
C SER A 86 35.71 -25.23 9.80
N GLU A 87 36.87 -24.85 9.32
CA GLU A 87 37.26 -24.38 7.99
C GLU A 87 37.34 -25.49 6.92
N GLU A 88 37.41 -25.01 5.67
CA GLU A 88 38.21 -25.55 4.55
C GLU A 88 37.64 -26.62 3.58
N GLU A 89 37.81 -26.24 2.29
CA GLU A 89 38.12 -27.05 1.10
C GLU A 89 37.01 -27.69 0.23
N GLU A 90 36.82 -27.02 -0.92
CA GLU A 90 36.96 -27.53 -2.30
C GLU A 90 36.55 -28.96 -2.71
N GLU A 91 35.85 -28.96 -3.86
CA GLU A 91 36.00 -29.86 -5.00
C GLU A 91 35.15 -31.15 -5.17
N VAL A 92 34.46 -31.14 -6.34
CA VAL A 92 34.39 -32.19 -7.37
C VAL A 92 33.27 -33.25 -7.32
N CYS A 93 32.37 -33.09 -8.29
CA CYS A 93 31.78 -34.09 -9.20
C CYS A 93 32.16 -35.57 -8.98
N SER A 94 31.16 -36.45 -8.93
CA SER A 94 30.94 -37.47 -9.98
C SER A 94 29.87 -38.49 -9.59
N SER A 95 28.85 -38.62 -10.45
CA SER A 95 28.16 -39.89 -10.69
C SER A 95 29.13 -40.86 -11.39
N PRO A 96 28.98 -42.19 -11.20
CA PRO A 96 28.32 -42.95 -12.26
C PRO A 96 27.44 -44.12 -11.78
N GLU A 97 26.35 -44.31 -12.55
CA GLU A 97 25.78 -45.56 -13.09
C GLU A 97 25.83 -46.87 -12.28
N GLY A 98 24.67 -47.56 -12.21
CA GLY A 98 24.65 -49.03 -12.11
C GLY A 98 23.44 -49.64 -11.40
N ASP A 99 22.40 -49.89 -12.18
CA ASP A 99 21.50 -51.05 -12.16
C ASP A 99 20.45 -51.30 -11.06
N MET A 100 19.28 -51.65 -11.59
CA MET A 100 18.05 -52.11 -10.96
C MET A 100 18.22 -53.50 -10.34
N ASP A 101 17.68 -53.72 -9.14
CA ASP A 101 16.49 -54.56 -8.96
C ASP A 101 16.09 -54.74 -7.48
N GLY A 102 14.77 -54.74 -7.29
CA GLY A 102 13.96 -54.98 -6.09
C GLY A 102 14.60 -55.44 -4.78
N GLU A 103 14.46 -54.62 -3.74
CA GLU A 103 14.45 -55.07 -2.35
C GLU A 103 13.31 -54.46 -1.53
N ARG A 104 12.85 -55.29 -0.60
CA ARG A 104 11.79 -55.07 0.39
C ARG A 104 11.95 -53.71 1.07
N ILE A 105 10.83 -53.01 1.26
CA ILE A 105 10.74 -51.87 2.17
C ILE A 105 11.09 -52.39 3.57
N GLU A 106 12.32 -52.17 3.99
CA GLU A 106 12.69 -52.22 5.41
C GLU A 106 11.91 -51.14 6.15
N GLU A 107 11.37 -51.52 7.30
CA GLU A 107 10.62 -50.68 8.21
C GLU A 107 11.37 -49.37 8.46
N THR A 108 10.78 -48.26 7.98
CA THR A 108 11.18 -46.92 8.40
C THR A 108 11.20 -46.87 9.92
N SER A 109 12.37 -46.60 10.49
CA SER A 109 12.58 -46.54 11.94
C SER A 109 11.58 -45.57 12.57
N PHE A 110 10.63 -46.08 13.36
CA PHE A 110 9.70 -45.25 14.12
C PHE A 110 10.51 -44.32 15.03
N GLN A 111 10.43 -43.01 14.79
CA GLN A 111 11.22 -42.03 15.52
C GLN A 111 10.68 -41.88 16.95
N ASP A 112 11.46 -42.32 17.93
CA ASP A 112 11.14 -42.18 19.35
C ASP A 112 11.15 -40.70 19.80
N VAL A 113 10.39 -40.38 20.84
CA VAL A 113 10.42 -39.05 21.46
C VAL A 113 11.46 -39.03 22.58
N GLU A 114 12.20 -37.93 22.70
CA GLU A 114 13.22 -37.82 23.74
C GLU A 114 12.59 -37.73 25.14
N PRO A 115 13.02 -38.57 26.11
CA PRO A 115 12.54 -38.48 27.48
C PRO A 115 12.98 -37.20 28.15
N VAL A 116 12.14 -36.66 29.03
CA VAL A 116 12.48 -35.49 29.84
C VAL A 116 13.63 -35.82 30.78
N LYS A 117 14.71 -35.04 30.68
CA LYS A 117 15.90 -35.16 31.51
C LYS A 117 15.85 -34.17 32.69
N GLY A 118 16.04 -34.69 33.90
CA GLY A 118 16.13 -33.88 35.13
C GLY A 118 14.84 -33.85 35.94
N ARG A 119 14.99 -33.99 37.26
CA ARG A 119 13.87 -34.18 38.21
C ARG A 119 12.87 -33.03 38.20
N LYS A 120 13.34 -31.78 38.16
CA LYS A 120 12.46 -30.60 38.15
C LYS A 120 11.59 -30.52 36.89
N ALA A 121 12.16 -30.79 35.72
CA ALA A 121 11.45 -30.76 34.44
C ALA A 121 10.45 -31.92 34.34
N ALA A 122 10.82 -33.11 34.79
CA ALA A 122 9.92 -34.26 34.83
C ALA A 122 8.73 -34.03 35.80
N VAL A 123 8.96 -33.40 36.96
CA VAL A 123 7.88 -33.04 37.89
C VAL A 123 6.95 -31.98 37.28
N ALA A 124 7.49 -30.97 36.62
CA ALA A 124 6.69 -29.94 35.95
C ALA A 124 5.80 -30.54 34.85
N LEU A 125 6.38 -31.39 33.99
CA LEU A 125 5.61 -32.07 32.92
C LEU A 125 4.59 -33.05 33.50
N ASN A 126 4.94 -33.78 34.56
CA ASN A 126 4.01 -34.68 35.24
C ASN A 126 2.82 -33.92 35.84
N ASN A 127 3.05 -32.76 36.46
CA ASN A 127 1.98 -31.93 37.01
C ASN A 127 1.05 -31.41 35.90
N ASP A 128 1.63 -30.93 34.79
CA ASP A 128 0.86 -30.46 33.62
C ASP A 128 -0.01 -31.57 32.99
N VAL A 129 0.58 -32.75 32.75
CA VAL A 129 -0.17 -33.91 32.25
C VAL A 129 -1.28 -34.31 33.22
N THR A 130 -0.97 -34.35 34.52
CA THR A 130 -1.91 -34.73 35.57
C THR A 130 -3.06 -33.73 35.69
N GLU A 131 -2.81 -32.43 35.55
CA GLU A 131 -3.83 -31.37 35.55
C GLU A 131 -4.75 -31.48 34.33
N ARG A 132 -4.20 -31.65 33.12
CA ARG A 132 -4.99 -31.83 31.90
C ARG A 132 -5.89 -33.08 31.97
N VAL A 133 -5.40 -34.20 32.50
CA VAL A 133 -6.23 -35.40 32.70
C VAL A 133 -7.32 -35.16 33.76
N GLN A 134 -7.01 -34.47 34.86
CA GLN A 134 -7.99 -34.18 35.90
C GLN A 134 -9.14 -33.30 35.37
N GLN A 135 -8.81 -32.28 34.58
CA GLN A 135 -9.80 -31.41 33.94
C GLN A 135 -10.67 -32.16 32.92
N ALA A 136 -10.09 -33.15 32.23
CA ALA A 136 -10.80 -33.96 31.24
C ALA A 136 -11.77 -34.99 31.85
N LEU A 137 -11.40 -35.63 32.97
CA LEU A 137 -12.21 -36.67 33.60
C LEU A 137 -13.35 -36.12 34.47
N GLN A 138 -13.21 -34.91 35.04
CA GLN A 138 -14.20 -34.24 35.91
C GLN A 138 -14.71 -35.08 37.11
N ASP A 139 -14.03 -36.18 37.46
CA ASP A 139 -14.33 -37.08 38.58
C ASP A 139 -13.04 -37.46 39.32
N GLU A 140 -13.00 -37.26 40.65
CA GLU A 140 -11.84 -37.52 41.50
C GLU A 140 -11.54 -39.03 41.66
N HIS A 141 -12.55 -39.90 41.56
CA HIS A 141 -12.39 -41.35 41.69
C HIS A 141 -11.80 -41.97 40.42
N GLU A 142 -12.26 -41.52 39.25
CA GLU A 142 -11.68 -41.88 37.94
C GLU A 142 -10.24 -41.38 37.81
N PHE A 143 -9.95 -40.18 38.33
CA PHE A 143 -8.60 -39.65 38.33
C PHE A 143 -7.63 -40.45 39.22
N LYS A 144 -8.11 -40.97 40.37
CA LYS A 144 -7.33 -41.91 41.19
C LYS A 144 -7.08 -43.23 40.45
N HIS A 145 -8.05 -43.73 39.70
CA HIS A 145 -7.89 -44.91 38.84
C HIS A 145 -6.88 -44.67 37.71
N PHE A 146 -6.94 -43.51 37.05
CA PHE A 146 -5.94 -43.12 36.04
C PHE A 146 -4.52 -43.15 36.61
N LYS A 147 -4.30 -42.56 37.80
CA LYS A 147 -2.98 -42.58 38.43
C LYS A 147 -2.49 -43.99 38.75
N ALA A 148 -3.39 -44.88 39.16
CA ALA A 148 -3.05 -46.28 39.41
C ALA A 148 -2.66 -47.01 38.12
N ASN A 149 -3.43 -46.86 37.03
CA ASN A 149 -3.13 -47.47 35.74
C ASN A 149 -1.85 -46.91 35.10
N ALA A 150 -1.65 -45.58 35.18
CA ALA A 150 -0.43 -44.91 34.72
C ALA A 150 0.81 -45.41 35.46
N LEU A 151 0.69 -45.68 36.77
CA LEU A 151 1.78 -46.25 37.56
C LEU A 151 2.05 -47.73 37.20
N GLN A 152 1.01 -48.54 36.97
CA GLN A 152 1.19 -49.94 36.53
C GLN A 152 1.91 -50.01 35.17
N PHE A 153 1.48 -49.19 34.21
CA PHE A 153 2.16 -49.11 32.92
C PHE A 153 3.59 -48.54 33.05
N GLY A 154 3.77 -47.43 33.78
CA GLY A 154 5.08 -46.80 33.96
C GLY A 154 6.10 -47.65 34.74
N THR A 155 5.64 -48.65 35.48
CA THR A 155 6.49 -49.65 36.16
C THR A 155 6.70 -50.93 35.33
N GLY A 156 6.10 -51.03 34.14
CA GLY A 156 6.21 -52.16 33.23
C GLY A 156 5.31 -53.36 33.57
N ASN A 157 4.33 -53.20 34.46
CA ASN A 157 3.39 -54.25 34.86
C ASN A 157 2.14 -54.32 33.95
N ASP A 158 1.95 -53.38 33.04
CA ASP A 158 0.85 -53.33 32.08
C ASP A 158 1.39 -53.07 30.66
N SER A 159 0.64 -53.48 29.62
CA SER A 159 1.05 -53.32 28.23
C SER A 159 0.67 -51.94 27.67
N ALA A 160 1.36 -51.50 26.62
CA ALA A 160 1.07 -50.21 25.96
C ALA A 160 -0.31 -50.20 25.29
N GLU A 161 -0.72 -51.33 24.72
CA GLU A 161 -2.03 -51.52 24.09
C GLU A 161 -3.16 -51.45 25.13
N SER A 162 -2.98 -52.13 26.27
CA SER A 162 -3.93 -52.13 27.39
C SER A 162 -4.09 -50.74 27.98
N PHE A 163 -2.97 -50.08 28.28
CA PHE A 163 -2.97 -48.74 28.85
C PHE A 163 -3.55 -47.71 27.88
N TYR A 164 -3.17 -47.74 26.61
CA TYR A 164 -3.71 -46.82 25.60
C TYR A 164 -5.21 -47.04 25.36
N ALA A 165 -5.68 -48.30 25.34
CA ALA A 165 -7.11 -48.59 25.22
C ALA A 165 -7.93 -48.01 26.40
N TYR A 166 -7.40 -48.11 27.63
CA TYR A 166 -7.99 -47.46 28.79
C TYR A 166 -8.05 -45.93 28.60
N LEU A 167 -6.94 -45.30 28.19
CA LEU A 167 -6.92 -43.85 27.95
C LEU A 167 -7.92 -43.43 26.86
N ALA A 168 -8.00 -44.17 25.75
CA ALA A 168 -8.91 -43.87 24.64
C ALA A 168 -10.39 -44.04 25.00
N GLN A 169 -10.70 -44.90 25.97
CA GLN A 169 -12.08 -45.10 26.45
C GLN A 169 -12.51 -44.01 27.44
N HIS A 170 -11.60 -43.50 28.27
CA HIS A 170 -11.93 -42.58 29.37
C HIS A 170 -11.56 -41.11 29.10
N ILE A 171 -10.64 -40.83 28.16
CA ILE A 171 -10.18 -39.47 27.84
C ILE A 171 -10.66 -39.07 26.43
N PRO A 172 -11.27 -37.87 26.26
CA PRO A 172 -11.67 -37.38 24.93
C PRO A 172 -10.50 -37.28 23.95
N ALA A 173 -10.70 -37.69 22.70
CA ALA A 173 -9.67 -37.75 21.66
C ALA A 173 -8.78 -36.48 21.52
N PRO A 174 -9.32 -35.25 21.52
CA PRO A 174 -8.48 -34.04 21.40
C PRO A 174 -7.49 -33.86 22.56
N VAL A 175 -7.85 -34.33 23.75
CA VAL A 175 -7.02 -34.26 24.95
C VAL A 175 -6.03 -35.43 24.97
N LEU A 176 -6.49 -36.63 24.60
CA LEU A 176 -5.68 -37.83 24.50
C LEU A 176 -4.46 -37.63 23.57
N ASP A 177 -4.68 -37.07 22.38
CA ASP A 177 -3.62 -36.84 21.38
C ASP A 177 -2.49 -35.95 21.93
N SER A 178 -2.85 -34.95 22.73
CA SER A 178 -1.87 -34.04 23.34
C SER A 178 -1.16 -34.64 24.56
N ILE A 179 -1.79 -35.58 25.27
CA ILE A 179 -1.27 -36.10 26.53
C ILE A 179 -0.39 -37.33 26.32
N VAL A 180 -0.70 -38.19 25.36
CA VAL A 180 0.04 -39.45 25.16
C VAL A 180 1.50 -39.19 24.77
N VAL A 181 1.77 -38.17 23.96
CA VAL A 181 3.14 -37.79 23.58
C VAL A 181 3.93 -37.26 24.79
N ASP A 182 3.32 -36.42 25.63
CA ASP A 182 3.98 -35.89 26.82
C ASP A 182 4.14 -36.96 27.93
N PHE A 183 3.16 -37.85 28.06
CA PHE A 183 3.25 -39.00 28.95
C PHE A 183 4.38 -39.94 28.51
N ALA A 184 4.51 -40.20 27.20
CA ALA A 184 5.61 -40.97 26.64
C ALA A 184 6.98 -40.35 27.00
N ARG A 185 7.12 -39.02 26.98
CA ARG A 185 8.35 -38.32 27.39
C ARG A 185 8.64 -38.42 28.90
N LEU A 186 7.66 -38.71 29.75
CA LEU A 186 7.86 -38.98 31.18
C LEU A 186 8.43 -40.39 31.44
N LEU A 187 8.34 -41.31 30.48
CA LEU A 187 8.85 -42.66 30.60
C LEU A 187 10.34 -42.69 30.20
N PRO A 188 11.26 -43.05 31.10
CA PRO A 188 12.68 -43.04 30.79
C PRO A 188 13.08 -44.18 29.84
N GLN A 189 12.42 -45.33 29.93
CA GLN A 189 12.75 -46.54 29.17
C GLN A 189 12.09 -46.50 27.78
N ALA A 190 12.89 -46.60 26.72
CA ALA A 190 12.39 -46.67 25.34
C ALA A 190 11.46 -47.87 25.12
N ALA A 191 11.67 -48.97 25.85
CA ALA A 191 10.86 -50.18 25.80
C ALA A 191 9.39 -49.98 26.21
N LEU A 192 9.07 -48.94 27.00
CA LEU A 192 7.68 -48.57 27.34
C LEU A 192 7.17 -47.42 26.45
N ARG A 193 8.07 -46.50 26.08
CA ARG A 193 7.76 -45.29 25.33
C ARG A 193 7.41 -45.56 23.87
N VAL A 194 8.24 -46.32 23.17
CA VAL A 194 8.07 -46.60 21.73
C VAL A 194 6.79 -47.38 21.44
N PRO A 195 6.44 -48.45 22.20
CA PRO A 195 5.18 -49.15 21.98
C PRO A 195 3.94 -48.27 22.20
N LEU A 196 3.92 -47.44 23.25
CA LEU A 196 2.79 -46.52 23.51
C LEU A 196 2.54 -45.56 22.34
N LEU A 197 3.62 -45.00 21.79
CA LEU A 197 3.54 -44.09 20.65
C LEU A 197 3.13 -44.78 19.35
N LYS A 198 3.56 -46.04 19.14
CA LYS A 198 3.13 -46.84 17.98
C LYS A 198 1.62 -47.10 18.03
N VAL A 199 1.10 -47.53 19.18
CA VAL A 199 -0.34 -47.77 19.37
C VAL A 199 -1.15 -46.49 19.14
N HIS A 200 -0.67 -45.35 19.65
CA HIS A 200 -1.29 -44.05 19.42
C HIS A 200 -1.34 -43.67 17.95
N TYR A 201 -0.22 -43.81 17.23
CA TYR A 201 -0.12 -43.48 15.81
C TYR A 201 -1.03 -44.37 14.94
N GLU A 202 -1.10 -45.67 15.23
CA GLU A 202 -2.02 -46.59 14.56
C GLU A 202 -3.49 -46.23 14.80
N HIS A 203 -3.84 -45.84 16.02
CA HIS A 203 -5.19 -45.40 16.36
C HIS A 203 -5.59 -44.13 15.58
N MET A 204 -4.72 -43.11 15.55
CA MET A 204 -4.97 -41.88 14.77
C MET A 204 -5.15 -42.17 13.28
N LYS A 205 -4.30 -43.04 12.72
CA LYS A 205 -4.39 -43.46 11.32
C LYS A 205 -5.72 -44.14 11.00
N ASN A 206 -6.22 -44.96 11.92
CA ASN A 206 -7.51 -45.66 11.76
C ASN A 206 -8.73 -44.73 11.95
N GLU A 207 -8.67 -43.75 12.85
CA GLU A 207 -9.72 -42.72 13.01
C GLU A 207 -9.81 -41.79 11.79
N LEU A 208 -8.67 -41.40 11.21
CA LEU A 208 -8.61 -40.63 9.95
C LEU A 208 -9.18 -41.40 8.75
N ALA A 209 -9.20 -42.73 8.81
CA ALA A 209 -9.74 -43.60 7.76
C ALA A 209 -11.25 -43.90 7.90
N ARG A 210 -11.89 -43.55 9.02
CA ARG A 210 -13.34 -43.75 9.21
C ARG A 210 -14.15 -42.70 8.46
N PRO A 211 -15.16 -43.07 7.65
CA PRO A 211 -16.01 -42.09 6.97
C PRO A 211 -16.93 -41.40 8.00
N SER A 212 -16.60 -40.16 8.37
CA SER A 212 -17.35 -39.42 9.38
C SER A 212 -18.74 -38.96 8.89
N VAL A 213 -19.64 -38.80 9.86
CA VAL A 213 -21.07 -38.43 9.81
C VAL A 213 -21.32 -37.01 9.24
N ALA A 214 -20.41 -36.49 8.43
CA ALA A 214 -20.52 -35.21 7.71
C ALA A 214 -21.62 -35.19 6.62
N LYS A 215 -22.29 -36.32 6.36
CA LYS A 215 -23.37 -36.41 5.35
C LYS A 215 -24.65 -35.65 5.72
N PHE A 216 -24.83 -35.22 6.97
CA PHE A 216 -26.02 -34.48 7.41
C PHE A 216 -25.83 -32.96 7.57
N ARG A 217 -24.59 -32.44 7.57
CA ARG A 217 -24.33 -31.00 7.78
C ARG A 217 -24.37 -30.14 6.50
N ASN A 218 -24.23 -30.75 5.32
CA ASN A 218 -24.11 -29.99 4.06
C ASN A 218 -25.45 -29.64 3.40
N LYS A 219 -26.61 -30.11 3.89
CA LYS A 219 -27.89 -29.88 3.19
C LYS A 219 -28.44 -28.45 3.30
N SER A 220 -28.08 -27.71 4.36
CA SER A 220 -28.55 -26.34 4.56
C SER A 220 -27.67 -25.29 3.85
N TYR A 221 -26.38 -25.55 3.70
CA TYR A 221 -25.45 -24.63 3.04
C TYR A 221 -25.58 -24.68 1.51
N SER A 222 -25.88 -25.85 0.93
CA SER A 222 -26.09 -25.99 -0.52
C SER A 222 -27.27 -25.17 -1.02
N LYS A 223 -28.40 -25.13 -0.28
CA LYS A 223 -29.60 -24.41 -0.72
C LYS A 223 -29.41 -22.89 -0.75
N ALA A 224 -28.61 -22.32 0.14
CA ALA A 224 -28.34 -20.88 0.16
C ALA A 224 -27.38 -20.45 -0.96
N VAL A 225 -26.50 -21.34 -1.42
CA VAL A 225 -25.56 -21.06 -2.50
C VAL A 225 -26.19 -21.30 -3.88
N THR A 226 -27.06 -22.30 -4.05
CA THR A 226 -27.73 -22.54 -5.34
C THR A 226 -28.75 -21.45 -5.70
N LEU A 227 -29.32 -20.72 -4.71
CA LEU A 227 -30.13 -19.53 -4.98
C LEU A 227 -29.27 -18.31 -5.39
N ARG A 228 -27.98 -18.28 -5.02
CA ARG A 228 -27.05 -17.16 -5.26
C ARG A 228 -26.40 -17.16 -6.65
N THR A 229 -26.61 -18.19 -7.47
CA THR A 229 -26.04 -18.26 -8.83
C THR A 229 -27.00 -17.84 -9.94
N LEU A 230 -28.29 -17.59 -9.61
CA LEU A 230 -29.33 -17.32 -10.62
C LEU A 230 -29.58 -15.83 -10.89
N THR A 231 -28.85 -14.89 -10.26
CA THR A 231 -29.10 -13.44 -10.44
C THR A 231 -27.92 -12.64 -11.01
N SER A 232 -26.86 -13.27 -11.53
CA SER A 232 -25.81 -12.56 -12.29
C SER A 232 -25.50 -13.26 -13.60
N SER A 233 -26.43 -13.19 -14.55
CA SER A 233 -26.20 -13.58 -15.94
C SER A 233 -25.79 -12.38 -16.79
N SER A 234 -24.51 -12.30 -17.12
CA SER A 234 -24.04 -11.88 -18.45
C SER A 234 -22.64 -12.46 -18.68
N ALA A 235 -22.66 -13.72 -19.13
CA ALA A 235 -21.51 -14.30 -19.81
C ALA A 235 -21.34 -13.57 -21.15
N ASP A 236 -20.10 -13.18 -21.47
CA ASP A 236 -19.54 -13.41 -22.80
C ASP A 236 -18.01 -13.22 -22.83
N GLU A 237 -17.40 -14.17 -23.56
CA GLU A 237 -16.01 -14.27 -24.02
C GLU A 237 -14.91 -14.60 -22.99
N ALA A 238 -14.93 -15.86 -22.54
CA ALA A 238 -13.71 -16.65 -22.44
C ALA A 238 -13.66 -17.57 -23.66
N GLY A 239 -12.60 -17.52 -24.45
CA GLY A 239 -12.42 -18.42 -25.59
C GLY A 239 -12.49 -19.89 -25.16
N SER A 240 -13.47 -20.60 -25.74
CA SER A 240 -13.43 -22.01 -26.17
C SER A 240 -12.40 -22.93 -25.50
N SER A 241 -12.84 -23.72 -24.53
CA SER A 241 -13.00 -25.19 -24.65
C SER A 241 -13.34 -25.81 -23.28
N ASP A 242 -14.35 -26.68 -23.31
CA ASP A 242 -14.63 -27.79 -22.40
C ASP A 242 -15.34 -27.52 -21.07
N GLU A 243 -16.69 -27.55 -21.14
CA GLU A 243 -17.47 -28.27 -20.13
C GLU A 243 -17.21 -29.77 -20.31
N ASP A 244 -16.38 -30.38 -19.46
CA ASP A 244 -16.58 -31.71 -18.88
C ASP A 244 -15.36 -32.13 -18.03
N GLY A 245 -15.60 -32.43 -16.75
CA GLY A 245 -14.61 -33.00 -15.83
C GLY A 245 -14.25 -32.11 -14.65
N LYS A 246 -14.45 -32.63 -13.43
CA LYS A 246 -13.94 -32.02 -12.19
C LYS A 246 -12.41 -32.06 -12.17
N GLU A 247 -11.78 -31.16 -12.90
CA GLU A 247 -10.34 -30.98 -12.82
C GLU A 247 -10.07 -29.87 -11.81
N TYR A 248 -9.35 -30.22 -10.75
CA TYR A 248 -8.82 -29.27 -9.78
C TYR A 248 -7.38 -28.95 -10.20
N PRO A 249 -7.16 -28.01 -11.14
CA PRO A 249 -5.81 -27.70 -11.61
C PRO A 249 -4.94 -27.27 -10.44
N SER A 250 -3.68 -27.71 -10.44
CA SER A 250 -2.70 -27.37 -9.41
C SER A 250 -2.27 -25.90 -9.44
N THR A 251 -2.57 -25.17 -10.51
CA THR A 251 -2.29 -23.74 -10.68
C THR A 251 -3.50 -23.03 -11.29
N ILE A 252 -3.90 -21.90 -10.72
CA ILE A 252 -5.00 -21.07 -11.23
C ILE A 252 -4.48 -19.69 -11.59
N ARG A 253 -4.81 -19.25 -12.81
CA ARG A 253 -4.58 -17.88 -13.25
C ARG A 253 -5.78 -17.01 -12.93
N LEU A 254 -5.59 -16.08 -12.02
CA LEU A 254 -6.62 -15.13 -11.59
C LEU A 254 -6.75 -14.00 -12.61
N ARG A 255 -8.00 -13.65 -12.91
CA ARG A 255 -8.36 -12.43 -13.64
C ARG A 255 -8.50 -11.28 -12.66
N SER A 256 -8.22 -10.07 -13.12
CA SER A 256 -8.45 -8.89 -12.29
C SER A 256 -9.91 -8.73 -11.92
N PHE A 257 -10.16 -8.32 -10.69
CA PHE A 257 -11.50 -7.98 -10.18
C PHE A 257 -11.45 -6.63 -9.48
N ASN A 258 -12.57 -5.91 -9.50
CA ASN A 258 -12.65 -4.54 -9.02
C ASN A 258 -13.30 -4.45 -7.63
N HIS A 259 -12.81 -3.53 -6.80
CA HIS A 259 -13.40 -3.26 -5.49
C HIS A 259 -13.30 -1.76 -5.16
N LEU A 260 -14.39 -1.18 -4.64
CA LEU A 260 -14.45 0.20 -4.13
C LEU A 260 -14.68 0.18 -2.62
N ILE A 261 -13.93 0.99 -1.87
CA ILE A 261 -14.13 1.17 -0.43
C ILE A 261 -14.39 2.64 -0.12
N PHE A 262 -15.49 2.91 0.57
CA PHE A 262 -15.69 4.19 1.24
C PHE A 262 -15.13 4.14 2.66
N VAL A 263 -14.26 5.09 2.99
CA VAL A 263 -13.64 5.22 4.32
C VAL A 263 -14.28 6.40 5.03
N ILE A 264 -14.94 6.15 6.15
CA ILE A 264 -15.68 7.16 6.93
C ILE A 264 -15.00 7.33 8.28
N HIS A 265 -14.58 8.55 8.58
CA HIS A 265 -13.86 8.86 9.81
C HIS A 265 -14.80 8.98 11.04
N GLY A 266 -14.18 9.00 12.21
CA GLY A 266 -14.82 9.16 13.52
C GLY A 266 -15.08 10.61 13.91
N ILE A 267 -15.16 10.86 15.22
CA ILE A 267 -15.26 12.21 15.81
C ILE A 267 -14.04 13.09 15.48
N GLY A 268 -14.29 14.40 15.45
CA GLY A 268 -13.32 15.47 15.23
C GLY A 268 -13.02 15.79 13.78
N GLN A 269 -12.18 16.80 13.58
CA GLN A 269 -11.73 17.22 12.26
C GLN A 269 -10.63 16.28 11.72
N HIS A 270 -10.81 15.77 10.49
CA HIS A 270 -9.82 14.92 9.80
C HIS A 270 -9.38 15.61 8.52
N ILE A 271 -8.42 16.53 8.63
CA ILE A 271 -7.90 17.29 7.48
C ILE A 271 -7.34 16.34 6.40
N ASP A 272 -6.85 15.16 6.79
CA ASP A 272 -6.34 14.09 5.93
C ASP A 272 -7.44 13.25 5.23
N PHE A 273 -8.71 13.53 5.46
CA PHE A 273 -9.85 12.95 4.74
C PHE A 273 -10.38 13.85 3.63
N ARG A 274 -9.96 15.13 3.60
CA ARG A 274 -10.26 16.03 2.49
C ARG A 274 -9.59 15.54 1.21
N ASP A 275 -10.33 15.56 0.11
CA ASP A 275 -9.77 15.16 -1.19
C ASP A 275 -8.57 16.08 -1.51
N GLY A 276 -7.39 15.47 -1.72
CA GLY A 276 -6.16 16.17 -2.12
C GLY A 276 -5.33 16.81 -1.02
N GLU A 277 -5.74 16.81 0.25
CA GLU A 277 -4.92 17.36 1.32
C GLU A 277 -3.98 16.31 1.93
N PHE A 278 -2.68 16.59 1.92
CA PHE A 278 -1.60 15.70 2.42
C PHE A 278 -1.04 16.19 3.76
N LYS A 279 -1.90 16.63 4.67
CA LYS A 279 -1.49 17.08 6.00
C LYS A 279 -1.68 15.97 7.03
N SER A 280 -0.99 16.09 8.16
CA SER A 280 -1.32 15.36 9.37
C SER A 280 -2.72 15.74 9.88
N TRP A 281 -3.27 14.96 10.82
CA TRP A 281 -4.57 15.24 11.47
C TRP A 281 -4.65 16.69 12.00
N ASN A 282 -3.54 17.23 12.50
CA ASN A 282 -3.40 18.58 13.05
C ASN A 282 -2.97 19.67 12.03
N GLY A 283 -2.92 19.34 10.73
CA GLY A 283 -2.64 20.32 9.69
C GLY A 283 -1.15 20.67 9.48
N GLU A 284 -0.23 19.98 10.15
CA GLU A 284 1.21 20.16 9.97
C GLU A 284 1.68 19.48 8.68
N THR A 285 2.43 20.23 7.86
CA THR A 285 3.16 19.72 6.69
C THR A 285 4.43 19.02 7.17
N ASP A 286 4.64 17.76 6.78
CA ASP A 286 5.79 16.87 7.09
C ASP A 286 5.50 15.67 8.03
N ILE A 287 4.28 15.53 8.55
CA ILE A 287 3.85 14.32 9.29
C ILE A 287 2.72 13.64 8.49
N GLU A 288 2.89 12.37 8.15
CA GLU A 288 1.86 11.58 7.44
C GLU A 288 0.59 11.48 8.30
N GLY A 289 -0.56 11.93 7.76
CA GLY A 289 -1.87 11.79 8.41
C GLY A 289 -2.30 10.34 8.64
N GLY A 290 -3.26 10.14 9.55
CA GLY A 290 -3.74 8.81 9.95
C GLY A 290 -4.31 8.01 8.78
N ASN A 291 -5.07 8.68 7.91
CA ASN A 291 -5.63 8.12 6.68
C ASN A 291 -4.55 7.74 5.67
N HIS A 292 -3.52 8.58 5.51
CA HIS A 292 -2.43 8.32 4.58
C HIS A 292 -1.66 7.06 4.97
N ALA A 293 -1.22 6.99 6.23
CA ALA A 293 -0.52 5.83 6.76
C ALA A 293 -1.38 4.56 6.64
N PHE A 294 -2.69 4.65 6.91
CA PHE A 294 -3.63 3.53 6.73
C PHE A 294 -3.66 3.03 5.28
N ARG A 295 -3.82 3.92 4.31
CA ARG A 295 -3.82 3.59 2.87
C ARG A 295 -2.48 3.03 2.40
N ASP A 296 -1.39 3.53 2.96
CA ASP A 296 -0.03 3.06 2.68
C ASP A 296 0.22 1.63 3.17
N ILE A 297 -0.37 1.23 4.30
CA ILE A 297 -0.34 -0.16 4.77
C ILE A 297 -1.11 -1.06 3.78
N PHE A 298 -2.29 -0.64 3.30
CA PHE A 298 -3.04 -1.39 2.28
C PHE A 298 -2.24 -1.60 1.00
N ARG A 299 -1.65 -0.52 0.46
CA ARG A 299 -0.78 -0.60 -0.72
C ARG A 299 0.37 -1.56 -0.49
N THR A 300 1.11 -1.38 0.60
CA THR A 300 2.29 -2.21 0.92
C THR A 300 1.91 -3.68 1.04
N MET A 301 0.77 -3.99 1.67
CA MET A 301 0.32 -5.37 1.83
C MET A 301 -0.19 -5.97 0.51
N LEU A 302 -0.83 -5.18 -0.36
CA LEU A 302 -1.20 -5.58 -1.72
C LEU A 302 0.02 -5.89 -2.60
N GLU A 303 1.11 -5.12 -2.47
CA GLU A 303 2.35 -5.31 -3.23
C GLU A 303 3.23 -6.44 -2.70
N THR A 304 3.05 -6.86 -1.44
CA THR A 304 3.87 -7.90 -0.79
C THR A 304 3.11 -9.20 -0.58
N THR A 305 2.22 -9.23 0.42
CA THR A 305 1.52 -10.44 0.87
C THR A 305 0.44 -10.90 -0.13
N PHE A 306 -0.21 -9.94 -0.81
CA PHE A 306 -1.26 -10.20 -1.78
C PHE A 306 -0.80 -9.98 -3.23
N GLN A 307 0.51 -10.00 -3.49
CA GLN A 307 1.08 -9.72 -4.82
C GLN A 307 0.47 -10.58 -5.95
N ASP A 308 0.07 -11.82 -5.64
CA ASP A 308 -0.53 -12.77 -6.59
C ASP A 308 -2.04 -12.56 -6.82
N ILE A 309 -2.69 -11.69 -6.03
CA ILE A 309 -4.12 -11.40 -6.10
C ILE A 309 -4.33 -10.14 -6.97
N PRO A 310 -4.96 -10.25 -8.15
CA PRO A 310 -5.13 -9.12 -9.06
C PRO A 310 -6.34 -8.24 -8.69
N MET A 311 -6.35 -7.68 -7.47
CA MET A 311 -7.39 -6.75 -7.03
C MET A 311 -7.13 -5.33 -7.56
N ALA A 312 -8.11 -4.74 -8.24
CA ALA A 312 -8.13 -3.31 -8.54
C ALA A 312 -8.94 -2.60 -7.45
N LEU A 313 -8.24 -2.09 -6.43
CA LEU A 313 -8.83 -1.46 -5.26
C LEU A 313 -8.82 0.07 -5.39
N GLU A 314 -10.01 0.68 -5.25
CA GLU A 314 -10.19 2.12 -5.14
C GLU A 314 -10.67 2.44 -3.71
N MET A 315 -10.11 3.47 -3.09
CA MET A 315 -10.54 3.94 -1.77
C MET A 315 -10.90 5.42 -1.79
N GLN A 316 -12.09 5.77 -1.31
CA GLN A 316 -12.60 7.14 -1.27
C GLN A 316 -13.00 7.54 0.16
N SER A 317 -12.49 8.66 0.63
CA SER A 317 -12.77 9.20 1.96
C SER A 317 -14.12 9.93 1.99
N ILE A 318 -14.81 9.92 3.13
CA ILE A 318 -16.02 10.70 3.41
C ILE A 318 -15.74 11.60 4.60
N GLU A 319 -15.82 12.91 4.39
CA GLU A 319 -15.51 13.94 5.38
C GLU A 319 -16.77 14.72 5.74
N TRP A 320 -17.32 14.50 6.94
CA TRP A 320 -18.63 15.05 7.32
C TRP A 320 -18.56 16.14 8.39
N HIS A 321 -17.43 16.27 9.10
CA HIS A 321 -17.31 17.18 10.24
C HIS A 321 -17.44 18.65 9.78
N GLU A 322 -16.80 19.00 8.67
CA GLU A 322 -16.82 20.38 8.14
C GLU A 322 -18.18 20.82 7.63
N ASP A 323 -18.92 19.92 6.97
CA ASP A 323 -20.29 20.16 6.52
C ASP A 323 -21.23 20.50 7.68
N LEU A 324 -20.93 20.01 8.88
CA LEU A 324 -21.64 20.38 10.09
C LEU A 324 -21.13 21.71 10.65
N HIS A 325 -19.82 21.85 10.87
CA HIS A 325 -19.25 22.95 11.66
C HIS A 325 -19.18 24.29 10.91
N GLU A 326 -18.74 24.32 9.64
CA GLU A 326 -18.58 25.57 8.90
C GLU A 326 -19.92 26.27 8.60
N PRO A 327 -20.97 25.60 8.09
CA PRO A 327 -22.21 26.28 7.70
C PRO A 327 -23.08 26.68 8.89
N THR A 328 -23.00 25.94 10.01
CA THR A 328 -23.82 26.19 11.19
C THR A 328 -23.21 27.23 12.14
N GLY A 329 -21.90 27.45 12.06
CA GLY A 329 -21.18 28.35 12.95
C GLY A 329 -21.15 27.89 14.41
N LEU A 330 -21.33 26.58 14.65
CA LEU A 330 -21.37 25.96 15.97
C LEU A 330 -20.13 26.30 16.81
N ASP A 331 -18.96 26.36 16.18
CA ASP A 331 -17.70 26.67 16.85
C ASP A 331 -17.69 28.06 17.48
N ASN A 332 -18.21 29.06 16.76
CA ASN A 332 -18.30 30.44 17.27
C ASN A 332 -19.25 30.53 18.47
N ILE A 333 -20.32 29.72 18.47
CA ILE A 333 -21.27 29.65 19.58
C ILE A 333 -20.63 28.95 20.78
N PHE A 334 -19.91 27.85 20.54
CA PHE A 334 -19.18 27.12 21.59
C PHE A 334 -18.14 28.02 22.27
N ASP A 335 -17.39 28.79 21.49
CA ASP A 335 -16.39 29.74 21.99
C ASP A 335 -17.05 30.85 22.82
N LEU A 336 -18.24 31.32 22.43
CA LEU A 336 -18.99 32.34 23.16
C LEU A 336 -19.50 31.86 24.54
N ILE A 337 -19.95 30.60 24.63
CA ILE A 337 -20.48 30.03 25.88
C ILE A 337 -19.39 29.42 26.76
N SER A 338 -18.17 29.30 26.23
CA SER A 338 -17.02 28.76 26.96
C SER A 338 -16.58 29.73 28.06
N PRO A 339 -16.54 29.31 29.34
CA PRO A 339 -16.03 30.16 30.41
C PRO A 339 -14.55 30.56 30.20
N GLU A 340 -13.99 31.37 31.10
CA GLU A 340 -12.54 31.56 31.14
C GLU A 340 -11.85 30.34 31.80
N GLY A 341 -10.69 29.91 31.28
CA GLY A 341 -9.86 28.80 31.82
C GLY A 341 -10.04 27.42 31.15
N ALA A 342 -9.06 26.51 31.33
CA ALA A 342 -9.04 25.14 30.81
C ALA A 342 -9.28 25.00 29.29
N SER A 343 -8.71 25.90 28.49
CA SER A 343 -8.87 25.97 27.03
C SER A 343 -8.58 24.64 26.34
N ALA A 344 -7.52 23.93 26.72
CA ALA A 344 -7.16 22.64 26.09
C ALA A 344 -8.24 21.55 26.24
N ILE A 345 -8.92 21.46 27.40
CA ILE A 345 -9.98 20.47 27.64
C ILE A 345 -11.26 20.87 26.89
N ARG A 346 -11.52 22.18 26.78
CA ARG A 346 -12.69 22.70 26.08
C ARG A 346 -12.55 22.60 24.57
N GLU A 347 -11.36 22.82 24.05
CA GLU A 347 -11.02 22.56 22.66
C GLU A 347 -11.20 21.07 22.36
N PHE A 348 -10.66 20.17 23.18
CA PHE A 348 -10.91 18.74 23.03
C PHE A 348 -12.40 18.38 23.08
N ASN A 349 -13.20 19.01 23.94
CA ASN A 349 -14.63 18.76 24.01
C ASN A 349 -15.35 19.21 22.72
N LYS A 350 -15.05 20.44 22.28
CA LYS A 350 -15.55 21.06 21.05
C LYS A 350 -15.27 20.19 19.82
N GLU A 351 -14.04 19.73 19.70
CA GLU A 351 -13.50 18.99 18.56
C GLU A 351 -13.76 17.48 18.62
N THR A 352 -14.45 16.94 19.63
CA THR A 352 -14.49 15.47 19.79
C THR A 352 -15.77 14.98 20.49
N PHE A 353 -16.06 15.45 21.70
CA PHE A 353 -17.20 14.95 22.47
C PHE A 353 -18.54 15.53 21.97
N MET A 354 -18.53 16.80 21.55
CA MET A 354 -19.73 17.48 21.06
C MET A 354 -20.32 16.84 19.81
N ASP A 355 -19.50 16.26 18.94
CA ASP A 355 -19.93 15.55 17.73
C ASP A 355 -20.94 14.43 18.02
N VAL A 356 -20.71 13.68 19.10
CA VAL A 356 -21.64 12.64 19.55
C VAL A 356 -22.98 13.25 19.95
N LEU A 357 -22.96 14.37 20.68
CA LEU A 357 -24.16 15.07 21.11
C LEU A 357 -24.92 15.70 19.94
N TYR A 358 -24.20 16.27 18.97
CA TYR A 358 -24.78 16.79 17.74
C TYR A 358 -25.46 15.67 16.97
N TYR A 359 -24.80 14.54 16.78
CA TYR A 359 -25.39 13.40 16.10
C TYR A 359 -26.64 12.83 16.79
N LEU A 360 -26.66 12.81 18.13
CA LEU A 360 -27.83 12.39 18.90
C LEU A 360 -28.99 13.40 18.83
N SER A 361 -28.72 14.66 18.49
CA SER A 361 -29.76 15.68 18.38
C SER A 361 -30.57 15.53 17.07
N PRO A 362 -31.88 15.81 17.07
CA PRO A 362 -32.70 15.70 15.86
C PRO A 362 -32.21 16.58 14.70
N ARG A 363 -31.85 17.83 15.00
CA ARG A 363 -31.48 18.82 13.97
C ARG A 363 -30.09 18.54 13.40
N TYR A 364 -29.08 18.40 14.25
CA TYR A 364 -27.70 18.20 13.77
C TYR A 364 -27.49 16.76 13.28
N GLY A 365 -28.15 15.77 13.89
CA GLY A 365 -28.18 14.40 13.40
C GLY A 365 -28.73 14.28 11.99
N GLN A 366 -29.77 15.06 11.64
CA GLN A 366 -30.27 15.12 10.25
C GLN A 366 -29.21 15.65 9.28
N LEU A 367 -28.52 16.75 9.65
CA LEU A 367 -27.47 17.33 8.79
C LEU A 367 -26.32 16.35 8.55
N ILE A 368 -25.87 15.64 9.60
CA ILE A 368 -24.79 14.65 9.49
C ILE A 368 -25.22 13.47 8.60
N VAL A 369 -26.43 12.92 8.81
CA VAL A 369 -26.95 11.81 7.99
C VAL A 369 -27.11 12.23 6.53
N ASP A 370 -27.63 13.43 6.28
CA ASP A 370 -27.79 13.96 4.92
C ASP A 370 -26.45 14.17 4.24
N SER A 371 -25.48 14.81 4.92
CA SER A 371 -24.11 15.02 4.42
C SER A 371 -23.44 13.71 4.03
N VAL A 372 -23.35 12.74 4.97
CA VAL A 372 -22.70 11.45 4.70
C VAL A 372 -23.38 10.68 3.58
N THR A 373 -24.73 10.63 3.58
CA THR A 373 -25.48 9.91 2.54
C THR A 373 -25.32 10.55 1.17
N GLN A 374 -25.37 11.89 1.10
CA GLN A 374 -25.20 12.64 -0.13
C GLN A 374 -23.78 12.45 -0.70
N GLN A 375 -22.74 12.55 0.12
CA GLN A 375 -21.37 12.33 -0.31
C GLN A 375 -21.16 10.91 -0.84
N LEU A 376 -21.67 9.89 -0.14
CA LEU A 376 -21.60 8.50 -0.59
C LEU A 376 -22.23 8.29 -1.96
N ASN A 377 -23.46 8.78 -2.16
CA ASN A 377 -24.19 8.62 -3.43
C ASN A 377 -23.55 9.42 -4.56
N GLU A 378 -23.15 10.67 -4.32
CA GLU A 378 -22.52 11.50 -5.35
C GLU A 378 -21.16 10.93 -5.78
N LYS A 379 -20.32 10.55 -4.81
CA LYS A 379 -19.03 9.92 -5.11
C LYS A 379 -19.19 8.60 -5.86
N TYR A 380 -20.21 7.79 -5.52
CA TYR A 380 -20.55 6.58 -6.28
C TYR A 380 -20.99 6.90 -7.71
N ARG A 381 -21.86 7.90 -7.92
CA ARG A 381 -22.34 8.30 -9.24
C ARG A 381 -21.20 8.80 -10.13
N VAL A 382 -20.32 9.64 -9.58
CA VAL A 382 -19.12 10.12 -10.27
C VAL A 382 -18.20 8.95 -10.61
N PHE A 383 -17.94 8.07 -9.66
CA PHE A 383 -17.12 6.87 -9.87
C PHE A 383 -17.67 5.99 -11.00
N MET A 384 -18.98 5.75 -11.06
CA MET A 384 -19.59 4.91 -12.10
C MET A 384 -19.57 5.58 -13.47
N ASN A 385 -19.74 6.91 -13.53
CA ASN A 385 -19.60 7.67 -14.78
C ASN A 385 -18.17 7.58 -15.33
N GLU A 386 -17.19 7.58 -14.43
CA GLU A 386 -15.78 7.49 -14.76
C GLU A 386 -15.27 6.09 -15.10
N HIS A 387 -15.99 5.05 -14.68
CA HIS A 387 -15.65 3.66 -14.93
C HIS A 387 -16.80 2.92 -15.65
N PRO A 388 -17.07 3.25 -16.93
CA PRO A 388 -18.10 2.54 -17.69
C PRO A 388 -17.84 1.03 -17.71
N GLY A 389 -18.88 0.26 -17.40
CA GLY A 389 -18.79 -1.21 -17.36
C GLY A 389 -18.13 -1.77 -16.09
N TRP A 390 -17.92 -0.96 -15.05
CA TRP A 390 -17.46 -1.45 -13.75
C TRP A 390 -18.44 -2.46 -13.14
N ASP A 391 -17.91 -3.60 -12.74
CA ASP A 391 -18.66 -4.78 -12.27
C ASP A 391 -18.21 -5.26 -10.88
N GLY A 392 -17.55 -4.38 -10.12
CA GLY A 392 -16.92 -4.70 -8.85
C GLY A 392 -17.87 -4.77 -7.65
N LYS A 393 -17.27 -4.93 -6.47
CA LYS A 393 -17.96 -4.88 -5.17
C LYS A 393 -17.63 -3.61 -4.41
N LEU A 394 -18.55 -3.19 -3.54
CA LEU A 394 -18.43 -1.98 -2.75
C LEU A 394 -18.43 -2.33 -1.26
N SER A 395 -17.57 -1.70 -0.48
CA SER A 395 -17.54 -1.87 0.98
C SER A 395 -17.42 -0.53 1.70
N ILE A 396 -17.90 -0.49 2.94
CA ILE A 396 -17.79 0.68 3.82
C ILE A 396 -16.87 0.29 4.96
N PHE A 397 -15.81 1.06 5.16
CA PHE A 397 -14.94 1.01 6.33
C PHE A 397 -15.19 2.26 7.16
N ALA A 398 -15.74 2.11 8.36
CA ALA A 398 -16.13 3.24 9.18
C ALA A 398 -15.56 3.12 10.59
N HIS A 399 -14.91 4.19 11.06
CA HIS A 399 -14.28 4.26 12.37
C HIS A 399 -15.16 5.01 13.36
N SER A 400 -15.21 4.56 14.62
CA SER A 400 -15.83 5.29 15.74
C SER A 400 -17.25 5.79 15.43
N LEU A 401 -17.56 7.08 15.61
CA LEU A 401 -18.87 7.68 15.29
C LEU A 401 -19.31 7.43 13.84
N GLY A 402 -18.38 7.42 12.88
CA GLY A 402 -18.66 7.06 11.49
C GLY A 402 -19.29 5.67 11.34
N SER A 403 -18.92 4.72 12.21
CA SER A 403 -19.54 3.39 12.22
C SER A 403 -20.98 3.41 12.72
N MET A 404 -21.32 4.29 13.66
CA MET A 404 -22.70 4.46 14.12
C MET A 404 -23.55 5.14 13.04
N ILE A 405 -23.02 6.19 12.39
CA ILE A 405 -23.68 6.86 11.27
C ILE A 405 -23.97 5.86 10.15
N SER A 406 -22.97 5.06 9.77
CA SER A 406 -23.11 4.01 8.75
C SER A 406 -24.12 2.94 9.15
N TYR A 407 -24.09 2.49 10.41
CA TYR A 407 -25.03 1.51 10.94
C TYR A 407 -26.47 2.01 10.84
N ASP A 408 -26.73 3.26 11.23
CA ASP A 408 -28.07 3.84 11.14
C ASP A 408 -28.53 3.99 9.68
N ILE A 409 -27.66 4.47 8.78
CA ILE A 409 -27.96 4.55 7.33
C ILE A 409 -28.31 3.17 6.77
N LEU A 410 -27.57 2.12 7.17
CA LEU A 410 -27.76 0.77 6.64
C LEU A 410 -28.92 -0.01 7.29
N THR A 411 -29.40 0.39 8.47
CA THR A 411 -30.50 -0.29 9.17
C THR A 411 -31.88 0.35 8.93
N HIS A 412 -31.90 1.51 8.29
CA HIS A 412 -33.12 2.22 7.90
C HIS A 412 -33.36 2.11 6.39
N LYS A 413 -34.62 1.97 6.00
CA LYS A 413 -35.00 2.01 4.58
C LYS A 413 -35.00 3.46 4.08
N PRO A 414 -34.83 3.68 2.77
CA PRO A 414 -34.99 5.00 2.17
C PRO A 414 -36.34 5.63 2.57
N GLY A 415 -36.28 6.80 3.20
CA GLY A 415 -37.43 7.56 3.68
C GLY A 415 -37.89 7.27 5.11
N ASP A 416 -37.34 6.26 5.78
CA ASP A 416 -37.65 5.94 7.18
C ASP A 416 -37.30 7.12 8.11
N ILE A 417 -38.02 7.23 9.23
CA ILE A 417 -37.81 8.24 10.27
C ILE A 417 -37.55 7.52 11.60
N ALA A 418 -36.42 7.81 12.24
CA ALA A 418 -36.08 7.28 13.56
C ALA A 418 -36.89 7.92 14.69
N GLY A 419 -36.85 7.32 15.89
CA GLY A 419 -37.58 7.81 17.06
C GLY A 419 -37.22 9.23 17.52
N ASN A 420 -36.00 9.70 17.20
CA ASN A 420 -35.55 11.07 17.43
C ASN A 420 -35.95 12.05 16.31
N GLY A 421 -36.66 11.60 15.27
CA GLY A 421 -37.14 12.43 14.17
C GLY A 421 -36.20 12.55 12.96
N VAL A 422 -35.02 11.92 12.99
CA VAL A 422 -34.07 11.91 11.85
C VAL A 422 -34.60 11.02 10.72
N ARG A 423 -34.63 11.54 9.49
CA ARG A 423 -35.01 10.84 8.26
C ARG A 423 -33.78 10.34 7.52
N PHE A 424 -33.85 9.12 7.00
CA PHE A 424 -32.76 8.48 6.26
C PHE A 424 -33.01 8.50 4.75
N PRO A 425 -32.15 9.15 3.94
CA PRO A 425 -32.35 9.20 2.48
C PRO A 425 -32.13 7.85 1.78
N GLY A 426 -31.20 7.03 2.29
CA GLY A 426 -30.82 5.74 1.72
C GLY A 426 -29.70 5.82 0.68
N LEU A 427 -29.06 4.67 0.41
CA LEU A 427 -27.94 4.54 -0.53
C LEU A 427 -28.42 4.04 -1.91
N GLU A 428 -27.76 4.52 -2.96
CA GLU A 428 -28.05 4.16 -4.37
C GLU A 428 -27.35 2.86 -4.83
N PHE A 429 -26.62 2.20 -3.93
CA PHE A 429 -25.79 1.03 -4.21
C PHE A 429 -25.88 -0.01 -3.10
N GLU A 430 -25.55 -1.26 -3.44
CA GLU A 430 -25.47 -2.36 -2.48
C GLU A 430 -24.09 -2.42 -1.80
N VAL A 431 -24.08 -2.63 -0.49
CA VAL A 431 -22.86 -2.78 0.31
C VAL A 431 -22.52 -4.26 0.51
N ASP A 432 -21.37 -4.71 0.01
CA ASP A 432 -20.89 -6.08 0.17
C ASP A 432 -20.33 -6.31 1.58
N ASN A 433 -19.49 -5.41 2.09
CA ASN A 433 -18.94 -5.50 3.44
C ASN A 433 -19.07 -4.17 4.17
N PHE A 434 -19.52 -4.23 5.43
CA PHE A 434 -19.48 -3.11 6.36
C PHE A 434 -18.52 -3.45 7.50
N PHE A 435 -17.45 -2.67 7.63
CA PHE A 435 -16.48 -2.76 8.71
C PHE A 435 -16.72 -1.61 9.69
N GLY A 436 -17.35 -1.89 10.82
CA GLY A 436 -17.41 -0.97 11.96
C GLY A 436 -16.20 -1.20 12.84
N VAL A 437 -15.28 -0.24 12.89
CA VAL A 437 -13.99 -0.38 13.58
C VAL A 437 -13.89 0.63 14.72
N GLY A 438 -13.47 0.18 15.91
CA GLY A 438 -13.60 0.99 17.13
C GLY A 438 -15.05 1.37 17.39
N SER A 439 -15.99 0.45 17.09
CA SER A 439 -17.39 0.80 16.89
C SER A 439 -18.17 0.98 18.20
N PRO A 440 -18.80 2.15 18.43
CA PRO A 440 -19.66 2.37 19.58
C PRO A 440 -21.09 1.88 19.38
N VAL A 441 -21.40 1.17 18.28
CA VAL A 441 -22.76 0.70 17.97
C VAL A 441 -23.40 -0.03 19.16
N GLY A 442 -22.69 -0.97 19.77
CA GLY A 442 -23.23 -1.74 20.91
C GLY A 442 -23.65 -0.89 22.09
N VAL A 443 -22.82 0.09 22.49
CA VAL A 443 -23.13 0.99 23.63
C VAL A 443 -24.14 2.07 23.26
N MET A 444 -24.14 2.55 22.01
CA MET A 444 -25.06 3.58 21.55
C MET A 444 -26.50 3.07 21.44
N ILE A 445 -26.70 1.83 20.95
CA ILE A 445 -28.01 1.16 20.95
C ILE A 445 -28.56 1.07 22.39
N LEU A 446 -27.70 0.73 23.36
CA LEU A 446 -28.08 0.71 24.77
C LEU A 446 -28.42 2.12 25.28
N ALA A 447 -27.55 3.10 25.04
CA ALA A 447 -27.67 4.45 25.58
C ALA A 447 -28.87 5.24 25.03
N ARG A 448 -29.27 4.96 23.77
CA ARG A 448 -30.44 5.56 23.13
C ARG A 448 -31.77 4.97 23.60
N GLY A 449 -31.73 3.83 24.28
CA GLY A 449 -32.94 3.09 24.66
C GLY A 449 -33.57 2.33 23.49
N ASP A 450 -32.78 1.96 22.48
CA ASP A 450 -33.25 1.20 21.32
C ASP A 450 -33.53 -0.29 21.66
N LEU A 451 -33.05 -0.75 22.81
CA LEU A 451 -33.33 -2.09 23.34
C LEU A 451 -34.66 -2.12 24.08
N ASN A 452 -35.48 -3.14 23.82
CA ASN A 452 -36.64 -3.41 24.66
C ASN A 452 -36.18 -4.08 25.97
N ILE A 453 -36.33 -3.38 27.10
CA ILE A 453 -35.90 -3.84 28.43
C ILE A 453 -37.12 -3.93 29.36
N ASP A 454 -37.47 -5.14 29.75
CA ASP A 454 -38.58 -5.44 30.67
C ASP A 454 -38.04 -6.26 31.87
N ASP A 455 -38.41 -5.88 33.10
CA ASP A 455 -37.98 -6.54 34.35
C ASP A 455 -36.46 -6.80 34.44
N GLY A 456 -35.64 -5.85 33.94
CA GLY A 456 -34.18 -5.95 33.96
C GLY A 456 -33.59 -6.94 32.96
N LYS A 457 -34.39 -7.45 32.01
CA LYS A 457 -33.95 -8.31 30.91
C LYS A 457 -34.25 -7.63 29.59
N PHE A 458 -33.27 -7.57 28.69
CA PHE A 458 -33.50 -7.07 27.34
C PHE A 458 -33.95 -8.20 26.40
N THR A 459 -34.72 -7.86 25.38
CA THR A 459 -35.07 -8.78 24.28
C THR A 459 -34.02 -8.67 23.17
N PRO A 460 -33.30 -9.76 22.82
CA PRO A 460 -32.32 -9.75 21.73
C PRO A 460 -32.97 -9.58 20.35
N GLY A 461 -32.21 -9.07 19.39
CA GLY A 461 -32.67 -8.92 18.00
C GLY A 461 -32.50 -7.49 17.44
N ILE A 462 -31.35 -6.86 17.68
CA ILE A 462 -31.02 -5.59 17.03
C ILE A 462 -31.11 -5.70 15.50
N LYS A 463 -31.41 -4.59 14.83
CA LYS A 463 -31.45 -4.54 13.37
C LYS A 463 -30.05 -4.83 12.80
N ILE A 464 -29.95 -5.76 11.87
CA ILE A 464 -28.69 -6.01 11.15
C ILE A 464 -28.59 -5.02 9.98
N PRO A 465 -27.44 -4.34 9.78
CA PRO A 465 -27.21 -3.48 8.62
C PRO A 465 -27.51 -4.19 7.30
N ASN A 466 -28.12 -3.48 6.35
CA ASN A 466 -28.39 -3.97 5.01
C ASN A 466 -27.10 -4.04 4.18
N CYS A 467 -26.28 -5.03 4.47
CA CYS A 467 -25.08 -5.38 3.74
C CYS A 467 -24.92 -6.91 3.69
N ARG A 468 -24.05 -7.41 2.81
CA ARG A 468 -23.84 -8.87 2.73
C ARG A 468 -23.08 -9.42 3.94
N ARG A 469 -22.10 -8.67 4.47
CA ARG A 469 -21.38 -9.02 5.71
C ARG A 469 -21.13 -7.78 6.57
N TYR A 470 -21.39 -7.93 7.87
CA TYR A 470 -21.12 -6.92 8.89
C TYR A 470 -20.05 -7.42 9.85
N PHE A 471 -18.96 -6.67 9.96
CA PHE A 471 -17.81 -6.92 10.82
C PHE A 471 -17.69 -5.80 11.86
N ASN A 472 -17.77 -6.16 13.14
CA ASN A 472 -17.53 -5.27 14.28
C ASN A 472 -16.14 -5.56 14.85
N VAL A 473 -15.18 -4.66 14.61
CA VAL A 473 -13.78 -4.80 15.02
C VAL A 473 -13.49 -3.86 16.19
N TYR A 474 -12.96 -4.39 17.29
CA TYR A 474 -12.65 -3.58 18.47
C TYR A 474 -11.37 -4.01 19.18
N HIS A 475 -10.78 -3.06 19.91
CA HIS A 475 -9.66 -3.30 20.81
C HIS A 475 -10.18 -3.54 22.23
N PRO A 476 -9.66 -4.53 23.00
CA PRO A 476 -10.19 -4.91 24.31
C PRO A 476 -10.26 -3.80 25.37
N ILE A 477 -9.40 -2.78 25.26
CA ILE A 477 -9.32 -1.65 26.20
C ILE A 477 -9.84 -0.33 25.61
N ASP A 478 -10.43 -0.39 24.41
CA ASP A 478 -11.08 0.77 23.82
C ASP A 478 -12.33 1.10 24.67
N PRO A 479 -12.42 2.31 25.24
CA PRO A 479 -13.47 2.65 26.19
C PRO A 479 -14.86 2.77 25.54
N ILE A 480 -14.91 2.95 24.22
CA ILE A 480 -16.15 3.18 23.49
C ILE A 480 -16.50 2.07 22.50
N ALA A 481 -15.60 1.14 22.20
CA ALA A 481 -15.89 0.04 21.28
C ALA A 481 -16.49 -1.17 22.02
N TYR A 482 -17.67 -1.63 21.60
CA TYR A 482 -18.41 -2.69 22.30
C TYR A 482 -18.87 -3.80 21.35
N ARG A 483 -19.05 -4.99 21.94
CA ARG A 483 -19.60 -6.17 21.27
C ARG A 483 -21.04 -5.97 20.82
N ILE A 484 -21.40 -6.58 19.70
CA ILE A 484 -22.77 -6.57 19.17
C ILE A 484 -23.42 -7.96 19.14
N GLU A 485 -22.66 -9.05 19.07
CA GLU A 485 -23.23 -10.41 19.00
C GLU A 485 -24.16 -10.72 20.17
N PRO A 486 -23.86 -10.33 21.43
CA PRO A 486 -24.76 -10.55 22.55
C PRO A 486 -26.10 -9.80 22.43
N LEU A 487 -26.14 -8.69 21.69
CA LEU A 487 -27.37 -7.93 21.43
C LEU A 487 -28.23 -8.55 20.31
N ILE A 488 -27.60 -9.35 19.44
CA ILE A 488 -28.27 -10.14 18.40
C ILE A 488 -28.84 -11.42 19.03
N MET A 489 -28.01 -12.15 19.77
CA MET A 489 -28.38 -13.39 20.48
C MET A 489 -27.65 -13.47 21.81
N GLN A 490 -28.40 -13.61 22.92
CA GLN A 490 -27.86 -13.58 24.28
C GLN A 490 -26.81 -14.67 24.54
N GLU A 491 -26.95 -15.84 23.92
CA GLU A 491 -26.02 -16.97 24.08
C GLU A 491 -24.61 -16.66 23.55
N MET A 492 -24.46 -15.63 22.72
CA MET A 492 -23.16 -15.19 22.21
C MET A 492 -22.32 -14.46 23.26
N ARG A 493 -22.91 -14.08 24.40
CA ARG A 493 -22.19 -13.52 25.56
C ARG A 493 -21.05 -14.42 26.00
N ASP A 494 -21.31 -15.72 26.12
CA ASP A 494 -20.37 -16.72 26.64
C ASP A 494 -19.41 -17.23 25.56
N LYS A 495 -19.54 -16.74 24.32
CA LYS A 495 -18.63 -17.04 23.21
C LYS A 495 -17.61 -15.93 23.09
N GLU A 496 -16.34 -16.32 23.01
CA GLU A 496 -15.26 -15.36 22.76
C GLU A 496 -15.37 -14.76 21.35
N PRO A 497 -15.11 -13.45 21.19
CA PRO A 497 -14.98 -12.82 19.88
C PRO A 497 -13.86 -13.47 19.06
N VAL A 498 -13.93 -13.36 17.73
CA VAL A 498 -12.90 -13.92 16.86
C VAL A 498 -11.64 -13.03 16.94
N GLN A 499 -10.53 -13.59 17.39
CA GLN A 499 -9.28 -12.84 17.44
C GLN A 499 -8.70 -12.65 16.02
N LEU A 500 -8.29 -11.41 15.70
CA LEU A 500 -7.62 -11.13 14.44
C LEU A 500 -6.27 -11.88 14.33
N MET A 501 -5.95 -12.30 13.10
CA MET A 501 -4.63 -12.86 12.80
C MET A 501 -3.56 -11.80 12.91
N GLN A 502 -2.44 -12.15 13.54
CA GLN A 502 -1.31 -11.26 13.68
C GLN A 502 -0.51 -11.27 12.37
N TYR A 503 -0.46 -10.13 11.68
CA TYR A 503 0.21 -10.00 10.38
C TYR A 503 1.66 -10.47 10.42
N SER A 504 2.43 -10.02 11.42
CA SER A 504 3.83 -10.44 11.60
C SER A 504 4.04 -11.95 11.74
N ALA A 505 3.03 -12.72 12.17
CA ALA A 505 3.10 -14.18 12.29
C ALA A 505 2.76 -14.91 10.97
N VAL A 506 2.12 -14.22 10.02
CA VAL A 506 1.58 -14.83 8.79
C VAL A 506 2.03 -14.14 7.50
N LYS A 507 2.82 -13.07 7.57
CA LYS A 507 3.30 -12.27 6.43
C LYS A 507 4.00 -13.07 5.32
N ASP A 508 4.63 -14.20 5.68
CA ASP A 508 5.39 -15.05 4.75
C ASP A 508 4.54 -16.22 4.21
N GLN A 509 3.25 -16.28 4.55
CA GLN A 509 2.34 -17.35 4.12
C GLN A 509 1.63 -16.99 2.81
N SER A 510 1.31 -18.00 2.01
CA SER A 510 0.50 -17.81 0.80
C SER A 510 -0.95 -17.45 1.16
N PHE A 511 -1.63 -16.73 0.28
CA PHE A 511 -3.05 -16.40 0.48
C PHE A 511 -3.94 -17.63 0.73
N GLY A 512 -3.66 -18.75 0.03
CA GLY A 512 -4.36 -20.01 0.27
C GLY A 512 -4.21 -20.51 1.71
N ARG A 513 -3.00 -20.42 2.26
CA ARG A 513 -2.74 -20.80 3.65
C ARG A 513 -3.36 -19.84 4.65
N LEU A 514 -3.33 -18.53 4.37
CA LEU A 514 -4.04 -17.52 5.16
C LEU A 514 -5.54 -17.85 5.24
N GLN A 515 -6.14 -18.23 4.11
CA GLN A 515 -7.55 -18.60 4.08
C GLN A 515 -7.84 -19.86 4.91
N GLU A 516 -7.01 -20.90 4.86
CA GLU A 516 -7.18 -22.08 5.71
C GLU A 516 -7.15 -21.75 7.22
N LEU A 517 -6.19 -20.90 7.63
CA LEU A 517 -6.11 -20.43 9.01
C LEU A 517 -7.37 -19.65 9.40
N TRP A 518 -7.86 -18.80 8.49
CA TRP A 518 -9.06 -18.01 8.69
C TRP A 518 -10.33 -18.86 8.86
N GLU A 519 -10.52 -19.88 8.03
CA GLU A 519 -11.65 -20.83 8.17
C GLU A 519 -11.60 -21.57 9.52
N GLY A 520 -10.39 -21.91 10.00
CA GLY A 520 -10.20 -22.49 11.33
C GLY A 520 -10.69 -21.57 12.44
N LEU A 521 -10.35 -20.28 12.36
CA LEU A 521 -10.70 -19.26 13.37
C LEU A 521 -12.19 -18.88 13.36
N THR A 522 -12.86 -18.96 12.22
CA THR A 522 -14.23 -18.46 12.02
C THR A 522 -15.29 -19.56 11.95
N SER A 523 -14.98 -20.74 12.51
CA SER A 523 -15.91 -21.88 12.55
C SER A 523 -17.31 -21.45 13.05
N PRO A 524 -18.39 -21.79 12.33
CA PRO A 524 -19.74 -21.37 12.69
C PRO A 524 -20.13 -21.88 14.09
N VAL A 525 -20.82 -21.04 14.85
CA VAL A 525 -21.39 -21.44 16.14
C VAL A 525 -22.80 -22.00 15.90
N HIS A 526 -23.21 -23.01 16.67
CA HIS A 526 -24.53 -23.61 16.52
C HIS A 526 -25.62 -22.55 16.67
N GLY A 527 -26.49 -22.40 15.65
CA GLY A 527 -27.56 -21.39 15.64
C GLY A 527 -27.12 -19.98 15.22
N PHE A 528 -25.81 -19.74 15.00
CA PHE A 528 -25.26 -18.43 14.64
C PHE A 528 -24.34 -18.56 13.41
N ALA A 529 -24.92 -18.32 12.23
CA ALA A 529 -24.30 -18.69 10.96
C ALA A 529 -22.99 -17.93 10.66
N TYR A 530 -22.88 -16.67 11.09
CA TYR A 530 -21.72 -15.81 10.84
C TYR A 530 -21.34 -15.06 12.11
N ARG A 531 -20.05 -15.02 12.42
CA ARG A 531 -19.50 -14.20 13.50
C ARG A 531 -19.47 -12.74 13.06
N HIS A 532 -19.74 -11.84 13.99
CA HIS A 532 -19.71 -10.39 13.78
C HIS A 532 -18.67 -9.69 14.63
N ASP A 533 -18.36 -10.20 15.82
CA ASP A 533 -17.42 -9.57 16.75
C ASP A 533 -15.98 -10.09 16.53
N TYR A 534 -15.09 -9.16 16.20
CA TYR A 534 -13.67 -9.41 15.96
C TYR A 534 -12.83 -8.55 16.90
N VAL A 535 -11.83 -9.15 17.53
CA VAL A 535 -11.04 -8.49 18.57
C VAL A 535 -9.57 -8.41 18.19
N MET A 536 -8.99 -7.23 18.38
CA MET A 536 -7.55 -7.02 18.27
C MET A 536 -6.81 -7.64 19.45
N ARG A 537 -5.56 -8.04 19.23
CA ARG A 537 -4.74 -8.61 20.31
C ARG A 537 -4.20 -7.52 21.23
N ARG A 538 -4.40 -7.70 22.53
CA ARG A 538 -3.79 -6.85 23.57
C ARG A 538 -2.27 -6.98 23.57
N ARG A 539 -1.53 -5.86 23.64
CA ARG A 539 -0.06 -5.90 23.77
C ARG A 539 0.32 -6.18 25.23
N LYS A 540 1.40 -6.94 25.47
CA LYS A 540 1.87 -7.28 26.84
C LYS A 540 2.15 -6.05 27.73
N ARG A 541 2.48 -4.89 27.13
CA ARG A 541 2.75 -3.63 27.85
C ARG A 541 1.48 -2.88 28.31
N GLU A 542 0.29 -3.31 27.88
CA GLU A 542 -0.99 -2.67 28.20
C GLU A 542 -1.67 -3.28 29.44
N GLN A 543 -0.96 -4.11 30.23
CA GLN A 543 -1.46 -4.71 31.47
C GLN A 543 -0.98 -3.92 32.70
N GLY A 544 -1.91 -3.54 33.60
CA GLY A 544 -1.60 -2.91 34.90
C GLY A 544 -2.05 -1.44 35.01
N MET A 545 -1.42 -0.68 35.93
CA MET A 545 -1.79 0.72 36.28
C MET A 545 -1.78 1.73 35.10
N MET A 546 -1.24 1.37 33.93
CA MET A 546 -1.18 2.22 32.74
C MET A 546 -2.37 2.00 31.78
N GLU A 547 -3.32 1.12 32.10
CA GLU A 547 -4.47 0.77 31.25
C GLU A 547 -5.32 1.99 30.86
N VAL A 548 -5.57 2.91 31.80
CA VAL A 548 -6.34 4.14 31.56
C VAL A 548 -5.62 5.08 30.59
N ALA A 549 -4.28 5.15 30.66
CA ALA A 549 -3.49 5.99 29.76
C ALA A 549 -3.45 5.42 28.32
N PHE A 550 -3.50 4.09 28.17
CA PHE A 550 -3.55 3.43 26.87
C PHE A 550 -4.96 3.33 26.27
N ALA A 551 -6.03 3.45 27.08
CA ALA A 551 -7.41 3.36 26.60
C ALA A 551 -7.72 4.38 25.48
N ALA A 552 -7.31 5.65 25.66
CA ALA A 552 -7.50 6.68 24.64
C ALA A 552 -6.69 6.39 23.35
N ALA A 553 -5.43 5.96 23.49
CA ALA A 553 -4.56 5.60 22.36
C ALA A 553 -5.06 4.34 21.61
N SER A 554 -5.73 3.43 22.31
CA SER A 554 -6.28 2.23 21.69
C SER A 554 -7.42 2.54 20.70
N HIS A 555 -8.15 3.63 20.92
CA HIS A 555 -9.25 4.03 20.05
C HIS A 555 -8.80 4.53 18.67
N SER A 556 -7.61 5.14 18.57
CA SER A 556 -7.04 5.55 17.27
C SER A 556 -6.13 4.49 16.64
N SER A 557 -5.78 3.44 17.39
CA SER A 557 -4.79 2.43 16.97
C SER A 557 -5.17 1.63 15.71
N TYR A 558 -6.45 1.59 15.35
CA TYR A 558 -6.96 0.86 14.19
C TYR A 558 -6.38 1.37 12.87
N TRP A 559 -6.16 2.68 12.74
CA TRP A 559 -5.61 3.31 11.53
C TRP A 559 -4.18 2.86 11.24
N MET A 560 -3.44 2.40 12.26
CA MET A 560 -2.03 2.00 12.17
C MET A 560 -1.85 0.49 12.32
N SER A 561 -2.92 -0.28 12.19
CA SER A 561 -2.89 -1.72 12.48
C SER A 561 -2.81 -2.57 11.21
N ASP A 562 -1.65 -3.21 11.01
CA ASP A 562 -1.48 -4.22 9.95
C ASP A 562 -2.50 -5.37 10.09
N ASP A 563 -2.87 -5.75 11.32
CA ASP A 563 -3.82 -6.84 11.58
C ASP A 563 -5.23 -6.49 11.07
N VAL A 564 -5.66 -5.24 11.24
CA VAL A 564 -6.95 -4.72 10.74
C VAL A 564 -6.92 -4.66 9.21
N VAL A 565 -5.82 -4.20 8.61
CA VAL A 565 -5.66 -4.14 7.16
C VAL A 565 -5.64 -5.53 6.53
N LEU A 566 -4.87 -6.46 7.11
CA LEU A 566 -4.83 -7.87 6.69
C LEU A 566 -6.23 -8.47 6.70
N PHE A 567 -6.94 -8.34 7.82
CA PHE A 567 -8.29 -8.82 7.96
C PHE A 567 -9.21 -8.24 6.88
N THR A 568 -9.16 -6.92 6.67
CA THR A 568 -9.99 -6.23 5.68
C THR A 568 -9.70 -6.76 4.28
N LEU A 569 -8.44 -6.77 3.84
CA LEU A 569 -8.02 -7.28 2.53
C LEU A 569 -8.46 -8.73 2.29
N MET A 570 -8.37 -9.59 3.30
CA MET A 570 -8.87 -10.96 3.20
C MET A 570 -10.37 -11.01 2.90
N GLN A 571 -11.18 -10.16 3.52
CA GLN A 571 -12.62 -10.12 3.26
C GLN A 571 -12.95 -9.61 1.85
N LEU A 572 -12.16 -8.66 1.32
CA LEU A 572 -12.35 -8.14 -0.06
C LEU A 572 -12.01 -9.21 -1.12
N CYS A 573 -11.14 -10.17 -0.80
CA CYS A 573 -10.71 -11.23 -1.72
C CYS A 573 -11.77 -12.33 -1.96
N GLN A 574 -13.05 -12.08 -1.69
CA GLN A 574 -14.11 -13.09 -1.77
C GLN A 574 -14.16 -13.86 -3.11
N PRO A 575 -13.97 -13.23 -4.29
CA PRO A 575 -13.94 -13.97 -5.56
C PRO A 575 -12.86 -15.06 -5.62
N VAL A 576 -11.74 -14.85 -4.93
CA VAL A 576 -10.65 -15.83 -4.82
C VAL A 576 -10.96 -16.87 -3.75
N VAL A 577 -11.53 -16.44 -2.61
CA VAL A 577 -11.98 -17.33 -1.55
C VAL A 577 -12.99 -18.36 -2.06
N ASP A 578 -13.96 -17.93 -2.89
CA ASP A 578 -14.96 -18.81 -3.49
C ASP A 578 -14.33 -19.92 -4.37
N ILE A 579 -13.19 -19.63 -5.02
CA ILE A 579 -12.41 -20.62 -5.76
C ILE A 579 -11.73 -21.60 -4.80
N LEU A 580 -11.04 -21.08 -3.78
CA LEU A 580 -10.34 -21.92 -2.79
C LEU A 580 -11.31 -22.81 -2.01
N HIS A 581 -12.51 -22.32 -1.69
CA HIS A 581 -13.55 -23.11 -1.01
C HIS A 581 -13.95 -24.35 -1.80
N ARG A 582 -13.93 -24.30 -3.14
CA ARG A 582 -14.20 -25.50 -3.97
C ARG A 582 -13.14 -26.58 -3.78
N TYR A 583 -11.87 -26.18 -3.63
CA TYR A 583 -10.75 -27.11 -3.38
C TYR A 583 -10.80 -27.66 -1.96
N MET A 584 -10.98 -26.79 -0.96
CA MET A 584 -11.12 -27.18 0.44
C MET A 584 -12.30 -28.15 0.64
N SER A 585 -13.46 -27.86 0.04
CA SER A 585 -14.65 -28.71 0.12
C SER A 585 -14.44 -30.08 -0.51
N ALA A 586 -13.60 -30.16 -1.56
CA ALA A 586 -13.24 -31.41 -2.22
C ALA A 586 -12.03 -32.12 -1.58
N ARG A 587 -11.42 -31.52 -0.55
CA ARG A 587 -10.25 -32.05 0.16
C ARG A 587 -9.06 -32.34 -0.77
N VAL A 588 -8.89 -31.50 -1.78
CA VAL A 588 -7.73 -31.52 -2.67
C VAL A 588 -6.73 -30.43 -2.27
N PRO A 589 -5.43 -30.60 -2.54
CA PRO A 589 -4.43 -29.57 -2.25
C PRO A 589 -4.81 -28.23 -2.90
N LEU A 590 -4.59 -27.14 -2.16
CA LEU A 590 -4.89 -25.80 -2.67
C LEU A 590 -4.05 -25.48 -3.92
N PRO A 591 -4.64 -24.78 -4.91
CA PRO A 591 -3.92 -24.44 -6.12
C PRO A 591 -2.92 -23.32 -5.84
N LYS A 592 -1.82 -23.31 -6.59
CA LYS A 592 -0.97 -22.13 -6.69
C LYS A 592 -1.72 -21.02 -7.41
N LEU A 593 -1.93 -19.90 -6.74
CA LEU A 593 -2.55 -18.71 -7.32
C LEU A 593 -1.50 -17.92 -8.09
N MET A 594 -1.84 -17.47 -9.30
CA MET A 594 -0.98 -16.63 -10.11
C MET A 594 -1.81 -15.55 -10.79
N ARG A 595 -1.29 -14.33 -10.90
CA ARG A 595 -1.89 -13.33 -11.78
C ARG A 595 -1.78 -13.77 -13.24
N SER A 596 -2.76 -13.39 -14.05
CA SER A 596 -2.66 -13.53 -15.51
C SER A 596 -1.72 -12.47 -16.14
N ILE A 597 -0.43 -12.52 -15.80
CA ILE A 597 0.60 -11.60 -16.34
C ILE A 597 1.23 -12.17 -17.62
N VAL A 598 1.36 -11.31 -18.63
CA VAL A 598 2.22 -11.57 -19.79
C VAL A 598 3.58 -10.98 -19.49
N LYS A 599 4.65 -11.79 -19.59
CA LYS A 599 6.01 -11.30 -19.34
C LYS A 599 6.38 -10.26 -20.39
N LEU A 600 6.89 -9.11 -19.95
CA LEU A 600 7.58 -8.17 -20.83
C LEU A 600 8.83 -8.88 -21.35
N THR A 601 9.00 -8.97 -22.67
CA THR A 601 10.15 -9.63 -23.29
C THR A 601 10.88 -8.68 -24.24
N PRO A 602 12.16 -8.90 -24.55
CA PRO A 602 12.88 -8.12 -25.56
C PRO A 602 12.22 -8.17 -26.95
N HIS A 603 11.38 -9.16 -27.21
CA HIS A 603 10.65 -9.34 -28.47
C HIS A 603 9.34 -8.54 -28.53
N ALA A 604 8.92 -7.91 -27.42
CA ALA A 604 7.73 -7.08 -27.40
C ALA A 604 7.89 -5.90 -28.36
N LYS A 605 6.84 -5.63 -29.15
CA LYS A 605 6.83 -4.51 -30.09
C LYS A 605 6.43 -3.22 -29.37
N ILE A 606 7.40 -2.52 -28.80
CA ILE A 606 7.15 -1.28 -28.04
C ILE A 606 6.89 -0.13 -29.01
N LEU A 607 5.71 0.47 -28.89
CA LEU A 607 5.25 1.60 -29.67
C LEU A 607 5.64 2.94 -29.04
N LEU A 608 5.71 3.00 -27.71
CA LEU A 608 6.06 4.20 -26.96
C LEU A 608 6.71 3.83 -25.63
N SER A 609 7.70 4.60 -25.20
CA SER A 609 8.26 4.52 -23.84
C SER A 609 8.49 5.91 -23.27
N ALA A 610 7.89 6.21 -22.12
CA ALA A 610 8.07 7.51 -21.47
C ALA A 610 7.93 7.41 -19.96
N THR A 611 8.44 8.41 -19.25
CA THR A 611 8.09 8.61 -17.84
C THR A 611 6.75 9.30 -17.74
N ALA A 612 5.91 8.80 -16.83
CA ALA A 612 4.63 9.39 -16.52
C ALA A 612 4.39 9.30 -15.01
N LEU A 613 3.64 10.28 -14.48
CA LEU A 613 3.14 10.24 -13.13
C LEU A 613 1.87 9.39 -13.11
N VAL A 614 1.99 8.17 -12.62
CA VAL A 614 0.90 7.18 -12.58
C VAL A 614 0.24 7.21 -11.23
N ARG A 615 -1.08 7.34 -11.20
CA ARG A 615 -1.87 7.39 -9.97
C ARG A 615 -2.04 5.99 -9.36
N ASP A 616 -1.68 5.87 -8.10
CA ASP A 616 -2.08 4.78 -7.22
C ASP A 616 -3.50 5.06 -6.69
N ARG A 617 -4.43 4.16 -6.99
CA ARG A 617 -5.85 4.27 -6.61
C ARG A 617 -6.13 3.87 -5.16
N CYS A 618 -5.21 3.14 -4.53
CA CYS A 618 -5.30 2.77 -3.13
C CYS A 618 -4.91 3.94 -2.23
N THR A 619 -3.86 4.70 -2.59
CA THR A 619 -3.37 5.83 -1.78
C THR A 619 -3.84 7.17 -2.30
N GLY A 620 -4.17 7.26 -3.58
CA GLY A 620 -4.42 8.50 -4.30
C GLY A 620 -3.15 9.09 -4.90
N LEU A 621 -1.96 8.73 -4.42
CA LEU A 621 -0.71 9.38 -4.83
C LEU A 621 -0.33 9.08 -6.28
N SER A 622 0.24 10.07 -6.96
CA SER A 622 0.90 9.84 -8.25
C SER A 622 2.38 9.55 -8.03
N ARG A 623 2.91 8.53 -8.71
CA ARG A 623 4.32 8.16 -8.66
C ARG A 623 4.91 8.21 -10.05
N GLU A 624 6.13 8.71 -10.16
CA GLU A 624 6.85 8.62 -11.42
C GLU A 624 7.15 7.15 -11.73
N GLN A 625 6.72 6.70 -12.90
CA GLN A 625 6.95 5.36 -13.39
C GLN A 625 7.41 5.42 -14.85
N VAL A 626 8.20 4.42 -15.24
CA VAL A 626 8.50 4.20 -16.65
C VAL A 626 7.36 3.40 -17.24
N VAL A 627 6.67 3.99 -18.22
CA VAL A 627 5.56 3.37 -18.92
C VAL A 627 6.02 2.95 -20.31
N LEU A 628 5.90 1.66 -20.62
CA LEU A 628 6.10 1.12 -21.96
C LEU A 628 4.74 0.72 -22.52
N MET A 629 4.48 1.01 -23.79
CA MET A 629 3.24 0.67 -24.46
C MET A 629 3.51 -0.23 -25.67
N ASP A 630 2.80 -1.34 -25.75
CA ASP A 630 2.62 -2.10 -26.99
C ASP A 630 1.18 -1.95 -27.51
N LYS A 631 0.81 -2.70 -28.56
CA LYS A 631 -0.53 -2.61 -29.17
C LYS A 631 -1.66 -3.17 -28.30
N ASP A 632 -1.34 -3.99 -27.30
CA ASP A 632 -2.30 -4.74 -26.49
C ASP A 632 -2.25 -4.34 -25.00
N ARG A 633 -1.18 -3.68 -24.53
CA ARG A 633 -0.88 -3.46 -23.11
C ARG A 633 -0.03 -2.21 -22.85
N LEU A 634 -0.27 -1.64 -21.68
CA LEU A 634 0.65 -0.73 -20.98
C LEU A 634 1.41 -1.54 -19.92
N TYR A 635 2.70 -1.26 -19.78
CA TYR A 635 3.60 -1.83 -18.79
C TYR A 635 4.13 -0.72 -17.89
N PHE A 636 4.04 -0.91 -16.59
CA PHE A 636 4.42 0.04 -15.56
C PHE A 636 5.60 -0.50 -14.77
N LEU A 637 6.73 0.19 -14.88
CA LEU A 637 7.99 -0.17 -14.25
C LEU A 637 8.29 0.82 -13.13
N SER A 638 8.59 0.29 -11.95
CA SER A 638 8.92 1.11 -10.78
C SER A 638 10.30 1.77 -10.94
N ARG A 639 11.25 1.11 -11.60
CA ARG A 639 12.63 1.61 -11.76
C ARG A 639 13.15 1.37 -13.17
N LEU A 640 13.81 2.40 -13.71
CA LEU A 640 14.46 2.32 -15.01
C LEU A 640 15.56 1.25 -15.07
N SER A 641 16.25 0.98 -13.97
CA SER A 641 17.33 0.00 -13.89
C SER A 641 16.90 -1.44 -14.11
N GLU A 642 15.61 -1.74 -14.01
CA GLU A 642 15.07 -3.08 -14.26
C GLU A 642 15.11 -3.40 -15.76
N VAL A 643 14.95 -2.38 -16.61
CA VAL A 643 14.99 -2.52 -18.07
C VAL A 643 16.31 -1.99 -18.67
N ALA A 644 16.87 -0.87 -18.24
CA ALA A 644 17.97 -0.25 -18.99
C ALA A 644 19.33 -0.99 -18.84
N CYS A 645 19.98 -1.27 -19.97
CA CYS A 645 21.29 -1.94 -20.04
C CYS A 645 22.37 -1.01 -20.61
N ARG A 646 23.64 -1.22 -20.23
CA ARG A 646 24.78 -0.49 -20.83
C ARG A 646 25.14 -1.12 -22.17
N ARG A 647 25.07 -0.33 -23.24
CA ARG A 647 25.45 -0.77 -24.59
C ARG A 647 26.94 -0.55 -24.80
N LYS A 648 27.64 -1.59 -25.26
CA LYS A 648 29.09 -1.56 -25.51
C LYS A 648 29.38 -1.02 -26.92
N TRP A 649 28.68 -1.55 -27.91
CA TRP A 649 28.74 -1.10 -29.31
C TRP A 649 27.44 -1.45 -30.05
N ARG A 650 27.26 -0.86 -31.24
CA ARG A 650 26.13 -1.08 -32.13
C ARG A 650 26.62 -1.06 -33.58
N LEU A 651 26.27 -2.10 -34.34
CA LEU A 651 26.62 -2.27 -35.74
C LEU A 651 25.35 -2.16 -36.59
N LYS A 652 25.36 -1.26 -37.58
CA LYS A 652 24.27 -1.19 -38.58
C LYS A 652 24.45 -2.31 -39.60
N LEU A 653 23.39 -3.09 -39.83
CA LEU A 653 23.39 -4.13 -40.86
C LEU A 653 23.02 -3.49 -42.20
N THR A 654 23.85 -3.71 -43.20
CA THR A 654 23.70 -3.23 -44.57
C THR A 654 23.91 -4.40 -45.53
N ALA A 655 23.49 -4.26 -46.80
CA ALA A 655 23.75 -5.25 -47.85
C ALA A 655 25.24 -5.62 -48.00
N THR A 656 26.15 -4.74 -47.56
CA THR A 656 27.61 -4.97 -47.59
C THR A 656 28.16 -5.67 -46.34
N THR A 657 27.36 -5.82 -45.29
CA THR A 657 27.76 -6.53 -44.07
C THR A 657 27.82 -8.02 -44.34
N ARG A 658 28.86 -8.71 -43.85
CA ARG A 658 29.01 -10.17 -44.03
C ARG A 658 29.09 -10.88 -42.69
N ALA A 659 28.23 -11.88 -42.48
CA ALA A 659 28.35 -12.83 -41.39
C ALA A 659 28.98 -14.13 -41.89
N MET A 660 30.04 -14.60 -41.25
CA MET A 660 30.79 -15.79 -41.64
C MET A 660 31.02 -16.71 -40.44
N TYR A 661 31.20 -18.01 -40.72
CA TYR A 661 31.67 -18.95 -39.71
C TYR A 661 33.11 -18.62 -39.27
N GLY A 662 33.38 -18.80 -37.97
CA GLY A 662 34.70 -18.59 -37.39
C GLY A 662 35.65 -19.79 -37.58
N GLU A 663 36.75 -19.76 -36.82
CA GLU A 663 37.80 -20.80 -36.90
C GLU A 663 37.42 -22.11 -36.21
N ASP A 664 36.46 -22.09 -35.29
CA ASP A 664 35.92 -23.26 -34.59
C ASP A 664 34.42 -23.44 -34.88
N SER A 665 33.88 -24.61 -34.53
CA SER A 665 32.46 -24.93 -34.78
C SER A 665 31.48 -24.07 -33.96
N PHE A 666 31.95 -23.23 -33.05
CA PHE A 666 31.10 -22.42 -32.16
C PHE A 666 31.19 -20.92 -32.47
N MET A 667 32.20 -20.51 -33.26
CA MET A 667 32.49 -19.12 -33.56
C MET A 667 31.77 -18.61 -34.81
N MET A 668 31.42 -17.33 -34.77
CA MET A 668 30.95 -16.55 -35.91
C MET A 668 31.70 -15.21 -35.95
N LYS A 669 31.93 -14.68 -37.15
CA LYS A 669 32.59 -13.41 -37.40
C LYS A 669 31.65 -12.50 -38.19
N ILE A 670 31.53 -11.24 -37.76
CA ILE A 670 30.76 -10.22 -38.47
C ILE A 670 31.71 -9.13 -38.92
N ILE A 671 31.69 -8.88 -40.22
CA ILE A 671 32.57 -7.91 -40.87
C ILE A 671 31.72 -6.71 -41.31
N PRO A 672 31.92 -5.53 -40.69
CA PRO A 672 31.35 -4.27 -41.17
C PRO A 672 31.93 -3.90 -42.53
N SER A 673 31.16 -3.19 -43.36
CA SER A 673 31.57 -2.77 -44.72
C SER A 673 32.97 -2.14 -44.78
N GLU A 674 33.76 -2.50 -45.78
CA GLU A 674 35.01 -1.81 -46.12
C GLU A 674 34.71 -0.35 -46.48
N THR A 675 35.29 0.61 -45.77
CA THR A 675 35.37 2.00 -46.22
C THR A 675 36.20 2.03 -47.49
N SER A 676 35.57 2.31 -48.63
CA SER A 676 36.24 2.55 -49.90
C SER A 676 37.25 3.68 -49.73
N ALA A 677 38.54 3.35 -49.64
CA ALA A 677 39.63 4.30 -49.64
C ALA A 677 39.73 4.98 -51.02
N SER A 678 39.62 6.30 -51.07
CA SER A 678 40.14 7.07 -52.20
C SER A 678 41.66 7.19 -52.07
N PRO A 679 42.46 6.98 -53.14
CA PRO A 679 43.90 6.94 -53.04
C PRO A 679 44.50 8.31 -53.34
N THR A 680 44.57 9.22 -52.35
CA THR A 680 45.50 10.37 -52.42
C THR A 680 45.60 11.07 -51.07
N VAL A 681 46.64 10.74 -50.28
CA VAL A 681 47.48 11.60 -49.39
C VAL A 681 48.34 10.66 -48.50
N PRO A 682 49.64 10.91 -48.24
CA PRO A 682 50.51 10.02 -47.47
C PRO A 682 50.25 10.11 -45.95
N PRO A 683 50.67 9.09 -45.15
CA PRO A 683 50.18 8.91 -43.79
C PRO A 683 50.86 9.85 -42.80
N ALA A 684 50.07 10.62 -42.07
CA ALA A 684 50.48 11.18 -40.79
C ALA A 684 50.19 10.14 -39.69
N LEU A 685 51.24 9.84 -38.93
CA LEU A 685 51.26 8.95 -37.79
C LEU A 685 50.18 9.39 -36.77
N ASN A 686 49.07 8.64 -36.69
CA ASN A 686 48.18 8.53 -35.52
C ASN A 686 47.19 7.38 -35.75
N ASN A 687 47.26 6.38 -34.86
CA ASN A 687 46.42 5.18 -34.71
C ASN A 687 45.06 5.21 -35.45
N ALA A 688 45.03 4.72 -36.69
CA ALA A 688 43.79 4.36 -37.39
C ALA A 688 43.35 2.97 -36.90
N VAL A 689 42.28 2.93 -36.11
CA VAL A 689 41.57 1.71 -35.69
C VAL A 689 40.97 1.06 -36.94
N LEU A 690 41.36 -0.19 -37.25
CA LEU A 690 40.72 -1.00 -38.29
C LEU A 690 39.21 -1.17 -37.99
N PRO A 691 38.34 -1.42 -38.98
CA PRO A 691 36.96 -1.81 -38.71
C PRO A 691 36.97 -3.10 -37.87
N ASP A 692 36.60 -3.00 -36.60
CA ASP A 692 36.69 -4.11 -35.65
C ASP A 692 35.83 -5.28 -36.17
N VAL A 693 36.48 -6.32 -36.69
CA VAL A 693 35.83 -7.59 -36.99
C VAL A 693 35.31 -8.13 -35.66
N HIS A 694 34.00 -8.18 -35.51
CA HIS A 694 33.40 -8.66 -34.28
C HIS A 694 33.35 -10.19 -34.30
N VAL A 695 34.02 -10.82 -33.33
CA VAL A 695 34.09 -12.27 -33.19
C VAL A 695 33.31 -12.72 -31.97
N PHE A 696 32.36 -13.62 -32.18
CA PHE A 696 31.52 -14.20 -31.13
C PHE A 696 31.68 -15.70 -31.08
N LYS A 697 31.53 -16.25 -29.88
CA LYS A 697 31.43 -17.68 -29.63
C LYS A 697 30.09 -18.00 -28.98
N ALA A 698 29.31 -18.83 -29.67
CA ALA A 698 28.06 -19.36 -29.16
C ALA A 698 28.29 -20.50 -28.16
N THR A 699 27.26 -20.84 -27.38
CA THR A 699 27.31 -21.96 -26.42
C THR A 699 27.26 -23.33 -27.09
N SER A 700 26.77 -23.42 -28.32
CA SER A 700 26.68 -24.65 -29.10
C SER A 700 26.57 -24.36 -30.61
N THR A 701 26.82 -25.38 -31.44
CA THR A 701 26.68 -25.30 -32.90
C THR A 701 25.26 -24.89 -33.34
N PRO A 702 24.15 -25.45 -32.80
CA PRO A 702 22.81 -25.04 -33.22
C PRO A 702 22.49 -23.57 -32.85
N VAL A 703 23.00 -23.09 -31.72
CA VAL A 703 22.81 -21.71 -31.30
C VAL A 703 23.55 -20.76 -32.24
N ARG A 704 24.79 -21.08 -32.62
CA ARG A 704 25.55 -20.33 -33.63
C ARG A 704 24.79 -20.27 -34.95
N ASP A 705 24.31 -21.40 -35.43
CA ASP A 705 23.64 -21.50 -36.74
C ASP A 705 22.35 -20.70 -36.75
N ALA A 706 21.57 -20.74 -35.67
CA ALA A 706 20.36 -19.93 -35.52
C ALA A 706 20.65 -18.42 -35.46
N TRP A 707 21.79 -18.00 -34.92
CA TRP A 707 22.24 -16.60 -34.95
C TRP A 707 22.68 -16.19 -36.36
N MET A 708 23.49 -17.01 -37.02
CA MET A 708 23.94 -16.78 -38.41
C MET A 708 22.75 -16.63 -39.36
N GLU A 709 21.78 -17.54 -39.27
CA GLU A 709 20.57 -17.52 -40.08
C GLU A 709 19.73 -16.25 -39.83
N ALA A 710 19.58 -15.83 -38.57
CA ALA A 710 18.85 -14.62 -38.24
C ALA A 710 19.55 -13.34 -38.75
N ILE A 711 20.87 -13.25 -38.60
CA ILE A 711 21.67 -12.12 -39.07
C ILE A 711 21.64 -12.02 -40.59
N ASN A 712 21.84 -13.15 -41.30
CA ASN A 712 21.79 -13.17 -42.76
C ASN A 712 20.42 -12.73 -43.29
N ARG A 713 19.32 -13.22 -42.69
CA ARG A 713 17.97 -12.74 -43.04
C ARG A 713 17.80 -11.24 -42.85
N ALA A 714 18.38 -10.67 -41.80
CA ALA A 714 18.31 -9.22 -41.56
C ALA A 714 19.14 -8.44 -42.59
N ILE A 715 20.30 -8.97 -43.00
CA ILE A 715 21.14 -8.41 -44.07
C ILE A 715 20.42 -8.45 -45.42
N ASP A 716 19.82 -9.60 -45.78
CA ASP A 716 19.08 -9.77 -47.04
C ASP A 716 17.90 -8.79 -47.11
N LYS A 717 17.16 -8.64 -46.01
CA LYS A 717 16.05 -7.68 -45.92
C LYS A 717 16.51 -6.22 -46.06
N ALA A 718 17.72 -5.89 -45.59
CA ALA A 718 18.30 -4.56 -45.74
C ALA A 718 18.73 -4.26 -47.20
N ASP A 719 18.92 -5.29 -48.03
CA ASP A 719 19.20 -5.15 -49.47
C ASP A 719 17.91 -4.84 -50.25
N ASP A 720 16.78 -5.46 -49.88
CA ASP A 720 15.46 -5.22 -50.50
C ASP A 720 14.92 -3.80 -50.21
N ASP A 721 15.08 -3.29 -48.98
CA ASP A 721 14.54 -1.99 -48.54
C ASP A 721 15.27 -0.77 -49.18
N LEU A 722 16.35 -0.96 -49.96
CA LEU A 722 16.93 0.10 -50.82
C LEU A 722 15.97 0.57 -51.93
N THR A 723 14.88 -0.16 -52.19
CA THR A 723 13.93 0.12 -53.29
C THR A 723 12.56 0.65 -52.84
N ALA A 724 12.23 0.62 -51.54
CA ALA A 724 10.96 1.09 -51.00
C ALA A 724 11.19 2.00 -49.79
N GLY A 725 10.96 3.30 -49.94
CA GLY A 725 11.07 4.26 -48.85
C GLY A 725 10.17 3.90 -47.68
N LYS A 726 10.74 3.32 -46.62
CA LYS A 726 10.06 3.10 -45.35
C LYS A 726 10.41 4.19 -44.36
N ALA A 727 9.39 4.62 -43.61
CA ALA A 727 9.52 5.50 -42.47
C ALA A 727 10.60 4.95 -41.53
N THR A 728 11.57 5.80 -41.19
CA THR A 728 12.45 5.57 -40.05
C THR A 728 11.60 5.14 -38.87
N LEU A 729 11.85 3.94 -38.33
CA LEU A 729 11.22 3.50 -37.10
C LEU A 729 11.56 4.55 -36.04
N ASP A 730 10.56 5.33 -35.66
CA ASP A 730 10.70 6.44 -34.73
C ASP A 730 10.81 5.87 -33.30
N THR A 731 11.93 5.21 -33.03
CA THR A 731 12.33 4.79 -31.68
C THR A 731 12.81 5.98 -30.84
N ALA A 732 12.55 7.23 -31.27
CA ALA A 732 12.93 8.46 -30.56
C ALA A 732 12.11 8.69 -29.27
N ASN A 733 11.09 7.89 -29.02
CA ASN A 733 10.25 7.98 -27.83
C ASN A 733 10.85 7.19 -26.67
N LEU A 734 12.08 7.54 -26.23
CA LEU A 734 12.77 6.90 -25.11
C LEU A 734 12.71 7.80 -23.88
N VAL A 735 12.52 7.18 -22.71
CA VAL A 735 12.72 7.79 -21.40
C VAL A 735 14.09 8.47 -21.34
N ASP A 736 14.24 9.59 -20.64
CA ASP A 736 15.56 10.16 -20.36
C ASP A 736 16.43 9.16 -19.59
N LEU A 737 17.42 8.58 -20.27
CA LEU A 737 18.28 7.54 -19.69
C LEU A 737 19.58 8.17 -19.16
N PRO A 738 20.10 7.68 -18.01
CA PRO A 738 21.46 8.01 -17.58
C PRO A 738 22.48 7.68 -18.67
N THR A 739 23.52 8.52 -18.79
CA THR A 739 24.55 8.41 -19.83
C THR A 739 25.09 6.99 -19.97
N GLY A 740 25.02 6.43 -21.18
CA GLY A 740 25.53 5.10 -21.51
C GLY A 740 24.55 3.95 -21.28
N LYS A 741 23.33 4.19 -20.76
CA LYS A 741 22.26 3.19 -20.68
C LYS A 741 21.29 3.30 -21.86
N SER A 742 20.68 2.18 -22.24
CA SER A 742 19.76 2.05 -23.38
C SER A 742 18.72 0.95 -23.12
N ILE A 743 17.53 1.10 -23.68
CA ILE A 743 16.47 0.07 -23.73
C ILE A 743 16.24 -0.43 -25.17
N ASP A 744 17.15 -0.13 -26.09
CA ASP A 744 17.05 -0.41 -27.53
C ASP A 744 17.20 -1.90 -27.88
N TYR A 745 16.99 -2.79 -26.92
CA TYR A 745 16.91 -4.23 -27.15
C TYR A 745 15.45 -4.72 -27.26
N PHE A 746 14.46 -3.85 -27.00
CA PHE A 746 13.07 -4.12 -27.37
C PHE A 746 12.92 -4.13 -28.90
N ASN A 747 11.87 -4.76 -29.41
CA ASN A 747 11.72 -5.08 -30.84
C ASN A 747 12.83 -6.02 -31.38
N ALA A 748 13.46 -6.84 -30.53
CA ALA A 748 14.49 -7.78 -30.98
C ALA A 748 13.88 -8.89 -31.86
N ILE A 749 14.52 -9.16 -33.00
CA ILE A 749 14.30 -10.39 -33.78
C ILE A 749 14.87 -11.58 -33.01
N LYS A 750 16.08 -11.40 -32.45
CA LYS A 750 16.77 -12.41 -31.67
C LYS A 750 17.61 -11.74 -30.58
N ALA A 751 17.61 -12.31 -29.38
CA ALA A 751 18.44 -11.85 -28.27
C ALA A 751 18.96 -13.05 -27.47
N GLY A 752 20.15 -12.94 -26.89
CA GLY A 752 20.79 -14.08 -26.23
C GLY A 752 22.22 -13.80 -25.76
N PHE A 753 22.72 -14.65 -24.86
CA PHE A 753 24.11 -14.59 -24.43
C PHE A 753 25.04 -15.19 -25.48
N ALA A 754 26.17 -14.51 -25.72
CA ALA A 754 27.29 -15.00 -26.50
C ALA A 754 28.60 -14.48 -25.90
N LYS A 755 29.70 -15.22 -26.11
CA LYS A 755 31.02 -14.76 -25.69
C LYS A 755 31.60 -13.84 -26.75
N GLU A 756 31.90 -12.61 -26.38
CA GLU A 756 32.56 -11.63 -27.23
C GLU A 756 34.07 -11.69 -26.99
N ARG A 757 34.84 -11.80 -28.07
CA ARG A 757 36.30 -11.67 -28.00
C ARG A 757 36.66 -10.20 -27.88
N THR A 758 37.35 -9.83 -26.80
CA THR A 758 37.81 -8.45 -26.57
C THR A 758 39.33 -8.42 -26.53
N ALA A 759 39.96 -7.53 -27.30
CA ALA A 759 41.40 -7.32 -27.28
C ALA A 759 41.78 -6.49 -26.03
N ASN A 760 42.25 -7.16 -24.97
CA ASN A 760 42.73 -6.51 -23.74
C ASN A 760 44.25 -6.67 -23.62
N GLY A 761 45.02 -5.82 -24.33
CA GLY A 761 46.48 -5.86 -24.29
C GLY A 761 47.07 -7.11 -24.94
N TRP A 762 48.06 -7.75 -24.31
CA TRP A 762 48.78 -8.92 -24.85
C TRP A 762 47.97 -10.22 -24.83
N TYR A 763 46.77 -10.25 -24.23
CA TYR A 763 45.93 -11.44 -24.10
C TYR A 763 44.53 -11.23 -24.68
N ASP A 764 44.06 -12.21 -25.47
CA ASP A 764 42.66 -12.32 -25.86
C ASP A 764 41.82 -12.81 -24.68
N SER A 765 40.74 -12.10 -24.36
CA SER A 765 39.77 -12.53 -23.33
C SER A 765 38.37 -12.68 -23.93
N TRP A 766 37.67 -13.72 -23.50
CA TRP A 766 36.27 -13.97 -23.87
C TRP A 766 35.37 -13.52 -22.72
N ASN A 767 34.49 -12.57 -23.00
CA ASN A 767 33.55 -12.04 -22.02
C ASN A 767 32.13 -12.44 -22.40
N ASP A 768 31.33 -12.90 -21.42
CA ASP A 768 29.91 -13.15 -21.65
C ASP A 768 29.19 -11.83 -21.88
N ARG A 769 28.46 -11.74 -22.99
CA ARG A 769 27.74 -10.54 -23.42
C ARG A 769 26.34 -10.86 -23.87
N TRP A 770 25.46 -9.88 -23.73
CA TRP A 770 24.10 -9.96 -24.23
C TRP A 770 24.03 -9.35 -25.63
N LEU A 771 23.81 -10.19 -26.64
CA LEU A 771 23.65 -9.77 -28.03
C LEU A 771 22.18 -9.59 -28.36
N VAL A 772 21.88 -8.59 -29.19
CA VAL A 772 20.54 -8.24 -29.63
C VAL A 772 20.55 -7.88 -31.10
N LEU A 773 19.78 -8.64 -31.89
CA LEU A 773 19.54 -8.41 -33.30
C LEU A 773 18.17 -7.75 -33.48
N GLN A 774 18.17 -6.59 -34.13
CA GLN A 774 16.99 -5.88 -34.64
C GLN A 774 16.98 -5.95 -36.18
N ASP A 775 15.97 -5.36 -36.81
CA ASP A 775 15.82 -5.35 -38.27
C ASP A 775 17.05 -4.80 -39.01
N ASP A 776 17.64 -3.73 -38.49
CA ASP A 776 18.69 -2.95 -39.16
C ASP A 776 19.97 -2.79 -38.32
N TYR A 777 20.01 -3.36 -37.11
CA TYR A 777 21.17 -3.27 -36.21
C TYR A 777 21.42 -4.57 -35.44
N LEU A 778 22.70 -4.83 -35.20
CA LEU A 778 23.18 -5.77 -34.20
C LEU A 778 23.88 -5.01 -33.07
N SER A 779 23.45 -5.22 -31.83
CA SER A 779 23.97 -4.51 -30.66
C SER A 779 24.50 -5.47 -29.61
N CYS A 780 25.53 -5.04 -28.88
CA CYS A 780 26.10 -5.78 -27.74
C CYS A 780 25.97 -4.98 -26.45
N TYR A 781 25.53 -5.67 -25.41
CA TYR A 781 25.29 -5.10 -24.10
C TYR A 781 26.13 -5.83 -23.04
N GLU A 782 26.48 -5.07 -22.00
CA GLU A 782 27.27 -5.59 -20.88
C GLU A 782 26.56 -6.76 -20.16
N ASN A 783 25.23 -6.69 -20.02
CA ASN A 783 24.39 -7.69 -19.34
C ASN A 783 22.98 -7.74 -19.96
N SER A 784 22.19 -8.78 -19.65
CA SER A 784 20.77 -8.86 -20.00
C SER A 784 19.91 -7.97 -19.08
N PRO A 785 18.75 -7.47 -19.55
CA PRO A 785 17.81 -6.73 -18.71
C PRO A 785 17.15 -7.62 -17.65
N LYS A 786 16.78 -7.04 -16.51
CA LYS A 786 16.03 -7.73 -15.44
C LYS A 786 14.53 -7.51 -15.65
N LEU A 787 13.95 -8.30 -16.55
CA LEU A 787 12.54 -8.23 -16.92
C LEU A 787 11.64 -8.95 -15.89
N ASP A 788 11.80 -8.58 -14.62
CA ASP A 788 11.00 -9.11 -13.52
C ASP A 788 9.66 -8.35 -13.41
N PHE A 789 8.65 -9.02 -12.83
CA PHE A 789 7.26 -8.59 -12.61
C PHE A 789 6.94 -7.11 -12.92
N VAL A 790 6.33 -6.88 -14.09
CA VAL A 790 5.89 -5.56 -14.53
C VAL A 790 4.38 -5.46 -14.36
N ALA A 791 3.90 -4.44 -13.63
CA ALA A 791 2.47 -4.18 -13.56
C ALA A 791 1.98 -3.86 -14.98
N GLN A 792 0.85 -4.45 -15.38
CA GLN A 792 0.34 -4.33 -16.74
C GLN A 792 -1.12 -3.90 -16.75
N PHE A 793 -1.49 -3.11 -17.73
CA PHE A 793 -2.86 -2.68 -17.97
C PHE A 793 -3.26 -3.04 -19.41
N PRO A 794 -4.36 -3.77 -19.63
CA PRO A 794 -4.77 -4.17 -20.97
C PRO A 794 -5.30 -2.97 -21.78
N LEU A 795 -4.98 -2.92 -23.08
CA LEU A 795 -5.48 -1.95 -24.07
C LEU A 795 -6.57 -2.52 -25.00
N ARG A 796 -6.92 -3.79 -24.82
CA ARG A 796 -8.00 -4.41 -25.60
C ARG A 796 -9.35 -3.86 -25.16
N MET A 797 -10.08 -3.24 -26.09
CA MET A 797 -11.41 -2.67 -25.88
C MET A 797 -11.41 -1.65 -24.73
N THR A 798 -10.41 -0.77 -24.71
CA THR A 798 -10.30 0.30 -23.71
C THR A 798 -10.84 1.62 -24.26
N LYS A 799 -11.28 2.48 -23.35
CA LYS A 799 -11.54 3.89 -23.61
C LYS A 799 -10.39 4.71 -23.03
N ALA A 800 -9.75 5.55 -23.83
CA ALA A 800 -8.73 6.48 -23.38
C ALA A 800 -9.33 7.90 -23.35
N CYS A 801 -9.59 8.41 -22.16
CA CYS A 801 -10.03 9.78 -21.92
C CYS A 801 -8.78 10.68 -21.80
N CYS A 802 -8.65 11.63 -22.71
CA CYS A 802 -7.49 12.50 -22.85
C CYS A 802 -7.87 13.93 -22.50
N TYR A 803 -7.25 14.48 -21.45
CA TYR A 803 -7.50 15.82 -20.92
C TYR A 803 -6.30 16.72 -21.19
N GLU A 804 -6.47 17.66 -22.13
CA GLU A 804 -5.36 18.46 -22.66
C GLU A 804 -4.76 19.44 -21.64
N ARG A 805 -5.59 20.08 -20.81
CA ARG A 805 -5.13 21.13 -19.87
C ARG A 805 -4.12 20.64 -18.82
N GLU A 806 -4.26 19.40 -18.37
CA GLU A 806 -3.44 18.80 -17.30
C GLU A 806 -2.49 17.71 -17.81
N TYR A 807 -2.42 17.53 -19.13
CA TYR A 807 -1.68 16.44 -19.77
C TYR A 807 -2.03 15.07 -19.17
N LEU A 808 -3.30 14.87 -18.81
CA LEU A 808 -3.80 13.69 -18.12
C LEU A 808 -4.42 12.72 -19.13
N ILE A 809 -3.98 11.47 -19.08
CA ILE A 809 -4.53 10.37 -19.87
C ILE A 809 -5.07 9.32 -18.91
N ARG A 810 -6.35 9.03 -19.04
CA ARG A 810 -7.03 7.98 -18.31
C ARG A 810 -7.43 6.87 -19.26
N VAL A 811 -6.94 5.67 -19.01
CA VAL A 811 -7.31 4.50 -19.80
C VAL A 811 -8.20 3.61 -18.97
N VAL A 812 -9.42 3.35 -19.45
CA VAL A 812 -10.45 2.54 -18.80
C VAL A 812 -10.67 1.27 -19.61
N ALA A 813 -10.48 0.11 -19.00
CA ALA A 813 -10.74 -1.18 -19.60
C ALA A 813 -12.24 -1.49 -19.66
N ARG A 814 -12.63 -2.44 -20.51
CA ARG A 814 -14.01 -2.88 -20.72
C ARG A 814 -14.80 -3.18 -19.43
N ARG A 815 -14.12 -3.64 -18.37
CA ARG A 815 -14.73 -3.96 -17.05
C ARG A 815 -14.59 -2.83 -16.03
N GLY A 816 -14.35 -1.60 -16.47
CA GLY A 816 -14.19 -0.45 -15.59
C GLY A 816 -12.89 -0.38 -14.79
N ALA A 817 -11.99 -1.37 -14.85
CA ALA A 817 -10.64 -1.19 -14.31
C ALA A 817 -9.95 -0.04 -15.05
N ALA A 818 -9.27 0.88 -14.36
CA ALA A 818 -8.70 2.05 -15.00
C ALA A 818 -7.28 2.38 -14.51
N CYS A 819 -6.50 3.01 -15.39
CA CYS A 819 -5.19 3.56 -15.10
C CYS A 819 -5.18 5.04 -15.47
N GLU A 820 -4.58 5.86 -14.61
CA GLU A 820 -4.43 7.30 -14.82
C GLU A 820 -2.96 7.65 -14.84
N MET A 821 -2.54 8.37 -15.88
CA MET A 821 -1.17 8.83 -16.02
C MET A 821 -1.15 10.29 -16.48
N ARG A 822 -0.34 11.11 -15.82
CA ARG A 822 0.01 12.45 -16.30
C ARG A 822 1.36 12.41 -16.97
N VAL A 823 1.45 13.09 -18.10
CA VAL A 823 2.68 13.18 -18.89
C VAL A 823 3.27 14.58 -18.79
N GLN A 824 4.54 14.73 -19.13
CA GLN A 824 5.33 15.89 -18.71
C GLN A 824 4.89 17.23 -19.32
N ASN A 825 4.44 17.22 -20.58
CA ASN A 825 4.13 18.42 -21.34
C ASN A 825 3.20 18.11 -22.52
N GLN A 826 2.70 19.16 -23.18
CA GLN A 826 1.81 19.05 -24.34
C GLN A 826 2.38 18.21 -25.47
N GLU A 827 3.69 18.30 -25.74
CA GLU A 827 4.34 17.54 -26.81
C GLU A 827 4.32 16.03 -26.50
N SER A 828 4.67 15.66 -25.27
CA SER A 828 4.56 14.29 -24.77
C SER A 828 3.11 13.82 -24.81
N PHE A 829 2.16 14.64 -24.38
CA PHE A 829 0.72 14.35 -24.42
C PHE A 829 0.23 14.04 -25.83
N ASN A 830 0.53 14.92 -26.79
CA ASN A 830 0.14 14.71 -28.18
C ASN A 830 0.72 13.40 -28.73
N ARG A 831 1.99 13.09 -28.43
CA ARG A 831 2.60 11.81 -28.82
C ARG A 831 1.88 10.60 -28.23
N TRP A 832 1.54 10.64 -26.94
CA TRP A 832 0.78 9.57 -26.29
C TRP A 832 -0.57 9.34 -26.97
N VAL A 833 -1.30 10.43 -27.23
CA VAL A 833 -2.62 10.38 -27.90
C VAL A 833 -2.47 9.84 -29.33
N GLU A 834 -1.51 10.33 -30.12
CA GLU A 834 -1.25 9.87 -31.49
C GLU A 834 -0.91 8.38 -31.56
N VAL A 835 -0.18 7.83 -30.59
CA VAL A 835 0.14 6.39 -30.57
C VAL A 835 -1.09 5.58 -30.16
N LEU A 836 -1.87 6.04 -29.17
CA LEU A 836 -3.10 5.38 -28.77
C LEU A 836 -4.15 5.36 -29.89
N GLU A 837 -4.26 6.45 -30.68
CA GLU A 837 -5.14 6.54 -31.85
C GLU A 837 -4.82 5.51 -32.94
N LYS A 838 -3.56 5.04 -33.02
CA LYS A 838 -3.14 4.01 -33.97
C LYS A 838 -3.54 2.60 -33.53
N ILE A 839 -4.03 2.40 -32.30
CA ILE A 839 -4.42 1.08 -31.78
C ILE A 839 -5.93 0.88 -32.00
N PRO A 840 -6.35 -0.04 -32.90
CA PRO A 840 -7.77 -0.16 -33.29
C PRO A 840 -8.73 -0.56 -32.17
N THR A 841 -8.21 -1.11 -31.07
CA THR A 841 -9.01 -1.55 -29.92
C THR A 841 -9.19 -0.47 -28.85
N VAL A 842 -8.58 0.70 -29.02
CA VAL A 842 -8.67 1.83 -28.10
C VAL A 842 -9.62 2.88 -28.69
N GLU A 843 -10.67 3.20 -27.96
CA GLU A 843 -11.56 4.33 -28.27
C GLU A 843 -11.01 5.58 -27.60
N ILE A 844 -10.69 6.63 -28.38
CA ILE A 844 -10.19 7.90 -27.85
C ILE A 844 -11.34 8.85 -27.59
N ILE A 845 -11.36 9.44 -26.40
CA ILE A 845 -12.31 10.47 -25.99
C ILE A 845 -11.50 11.70 -25.58
N ARG A 846 -11.56 12.77 -26.37
CA ARG A 846 -10.90 14.04 -26.03
C ARG A 846 -11.87 14.92 -25.23
N HIS A 847 -11.41 15.43 -24.10
CA HIS A 847 -12.17 16.34 -23.25
C HIS A 847 -11.45 17.70 -23.17
N GLU A 848 -12.19 18.78 -23.44
CA GLU A 848 -11.68 20.15 -23.38
C GLU A 848 -11.56 20.69 -21.93
N ASP A 849 -12.33 20.11 -21.00
CA ASP A 849 -12.39 20.51 -19.60
C ASP A 849 -12.13 19.31 -18.66
N LEU A 850 -11.47 19.58 -17.53
CA LEU A 850 -11.49 18.69 -16.37
C LEU A 850 -12.95 18.47 -15.95
N LEU A 851 -13.30 17.25 -15.58
CA LEU A 851 -14.40 17.07 -14.63
C LEU A 851 -13.91 17.70 -13.32
N GLU A 852 -14.22 18.97 -13.09
CA GLU A 852 -13.86 19.70 -11.86
C GLU A 852 -14.35 18.97 -10.59
N ASN A 853 -15.31 18.06 -10.74
CA ASN A 853 -15.90 17.23 -9.67
C ASN A 853 -15.40 15.77 -9.65
N SER A 854 -14.37 15.44 -10.44
CA SER A 854 -13.78 14.11 -10.42
C SER A 854 -12.89 13.94 -9.19
N PRO A 855 -12.96 12.83 -8.43
CA PRO A 855 -11.94 12.45 -7.45
C PRO A 855 -10.52 12.41 -8.03
N SER A 856 -10.39 12.47 -9.36
CA SER A 856 -9.15 12.48 -10.13
C SER A 856 -8.61 13.88 -10.46
N SER A 857 -9.42 14.94 -10.33
CA SER A 857 -8.97 16.33 -10.52
C SER A 857 -8.16 16.87 -9.34
N VAL A 858 -8.23 16.20 -8.19
CA VAL A 858 -7.80 16.74 -6.89
C VAL A 858 -6.34 16.39 -6.51
N LEU A 859 -5.58 15.78 -7.41
CA LEU A 859 -4.22 15.34 -7.11
C LEU A 859 -3.14 16.39 -7.38
N ILE A 860 -2.60 16.91 -6.27
CA ILE A 860 -1.56 17.93 -6.16
C ILE A 860 -0.28 17.53 -6.91
N MET A 861 0.19 18.47 -7.74
CA MET A 861 1.48 18.43 -8.39
C MET A 861 2.60 18.63 -7.35
N SER A 862 3.60 17.74 -7.33
CA SER A 862 4.83 17.95 -6.58
C SER A 862 5.66 19.07 -7.23
N GLU A 863 5.77 20.22 -6.58
CA GLU A 863 6.64 21.33 -6.98
C GLU A 863 8.12 21.01 -6.68
N SER A 864 8.79 20.20 -7.50
CA SER A 864 10.26 20.09 -7.41
C SER A 864 10.93 19.49 -8.66
N SER A 865 10.82 20.12 -9.83
CA SER A 865 11.78 19.86 -10.92
C SER A 865 11.66 20.90 -12.04
N ARG A 866 12.19 22.11 -11.80
CA ARG A 866 12.46 23.07 -12.87
C ARG A 866 13.69 23.92 -12.51
N GLU A 867 14.89 23.38 -12.68
CA GLU A 867 16.07 24.20 -12.96
C GLU A 867 17.02 23.55 -13.98
N SER A 868 17.35 24.39 -14.98
CA SER A 868 18.44 24.40 -15.96
C SER A 868 18.66 23.19 -16.88
N PHE A 869 18.56 23.42 -18.20
CA PHE A 869 19.76 23.57 -19.04
C PHE A 869 19.45 24.46 -20.26
N ASP A 870 20.41 25.35 -20.53
CA ASP A 870 20.40 26.47 -21.46
C ASP A 870 20.69 26.05 -22.92
N GLY A 871 20.24 26.85 -23.90
CA GLY A 871 20.76 26.78 -25.28
C GLY A 871 19.78 27.01 -26.44
N ALA A 872 19.52 28.28 -26.76
CA ALA A 872 19.18 28.83 -28.09
C ALA A 872 17.77 28.65 -28.72
N LYS A 873 16.95 29.69 -28.51
CA LYS A 873 15.90 30.31 -29.36
C LYS A 873 15.40 29.58 -30.63
N ARG A 874 14.10 29.28 -30.66
CA ARG A 874 13.11 29.97 -31.53
C ARG A 874 11.66 29.82 -31.01
N VAL A 875 11.05 31.00 -30.90
CA VAL A 875 9.72 31.44 -30.46
C VAL A 875 8.51 30.61 -30.94
N GLY A 876 7.54 30.39 -30.04
CA GLY A 876 6.14 30.10 -30.40
C GLY A 876 5.26 29.57 -29.27
N LEU A 877 4.64 30.47 -28.49
CA LEU A 877 3.61 30.28 -27.44
C LEU A 877 4.08 29.62 -26.11
N VAL A 878 4.78 30.41 -25.31
CA VAL A 878 5.08 30.15 -23.89
C VAL A 878 3.82 30.44 -23.07
N GLY A 879 3.33 29.48 -22.30
CA GLY A 879 2.29 29.72 -21.30
C GLY A 879 2.77 30.77 -20.28
N GLU A 880 1.96 31.80 -20.05
CA GLU A 880 2.31 32.87 -19.12
C GLU A 880 2.45 32.30 -17.70
N TRP A 881 3.56 32.60 -17.02
CA TRP A 881 3.73 32.27 -15.62
C TRP A 881 3.58 33.52 -14.76
N LEU A 882 2.82 33.39 -13.68
CA LEU A 882 2.54 34.43 -12.70
C LEU A 882 2.95 33.93 -11.32
N LYS A 883 3.88 34.62 -10.67
CA LYS A 883 4.35 34.31 -9.32
C LYS A 883 4.09 35.50 -8.40
N THR A 884 3.42 35.25 -7.27
CA THR A 884 3.13 36.26 -6.25
C THR A 884 3.81 35.91 -4.95
N LYS A 885 4.39 36.89 -4.26
CA LYS A 885 4.96 36.72 -2.92
C LYS A 885 4.59 37.89 -2.04
N ILE A 886 4.04 37.63 -0.85
CA ILE A 886 3.82 38.71 0.13
C ILE A 886 5.10 38.82 0.98
N GLU A 887 5.85 39.90 0.80
CA GLU A 887 7.13 40.10 1.51
C GLU A 887 6.94 40.59 2.95
N GLY A 888 5.81 41.24 3.22
CA GLY A 888 5.51 41.79 4.53
C GLY A 888 4.35 42.76 4.49
N TYR A 889 4.35 43.71 5.41
CA TYR A 889 3.30 44.71 5.55
C TYR A 889 3.89 46.08 5.92
N GLN A 890 3.16 47.14 5.60
CA GLN A 890 3.46 48.52 5.97
C GLN A 890 2.20 49.16 6.59
N ILE A 891 2.38 50.02 7.58
CA ILE A 891 1.30 50.83 8.13
C ILE A 891 1.26 52.14 7.33
N GLN A 892 0.10 52.47 6.79
CA GLN A 892 -0.15 53.66 5.97
C GLN A 892 -1.37 54.40 6.50
N PHE A 893 -1.52 55.66 6.09
CA PHE A 893 -2.66 56.50 6.43
C PHE A 893 -3.57 56.64 5.22
N ASP A 894 -4.88 56.54 5.42
CA ASP A 894 -5.85 56.85 4.37
C ASP A 894 -6.09 58.36 4.25
N GLU A 895 -6.93 58.77 3.29
CA GLU A 895 -7.27 60.18 3.03
C GLU A 895 -7.93 60.89 4.23
N ASN A 896 -8.47 60.12 5.18
CA ASN A 896 -9.08 60.62 6.41
C ASN A 896 -8.11 60.61 7.61
N GLY A 897 -6.83 60.30 7.39
CA GLY A 897 -5.81 60.21 8.43
C GLY A 897 -5.93 58.96 9.31
N GLN A 898 -6.66 57.94 8.87
CA GLN A 898 -6.81 56.68 9.61
C GLN A 898 -5.74 55.67 9.21
N GLU A 899 -5.08 55.08 10.20
CA GLU A 899 -4.07 54.04 9.98
C GLU A 899 -4.70 52.75 9.45
N TYR A 900 -4.07 52.17 8.43
CA TYR A 900 -4.39 50.86 7.89
C TYR A 900 -3.12 50.09 7.50
N VAL A 901 -3.24 48.77 7.40
CA VAL A 901 -2.14 47.89 7.02
C VAL A 901 -2.24 47.54 5.55
N ALA A 902 -1.17 47.83 4.80
CA ALA A 902 -0.98 47.45 3.42
C ALA A 902 0.02 46.28 3.33
N PHE A 903 -0.41 45.16 2.77
CA PHE A 903 0.46 44.02 2.49
C PHE A 903 1.21 44.25 1.18
N VAL A 904 2.52 44.05 1.21
CA VAL A 904 3.43 44.28 0.08
C VAL A 904 3.56 42.99 -0.71
N ILE A 905 3.00 42.97 -1.92
CA ILE A 905 2.97 41.83 -2.83
C ILE A 905 3.97 42.08 -3.94
N GLN A 906 5.01 41.25 -4.02
CA GLN A 906 5.87 41.15 -5.18
C GLN A 906 5.19 40.26 -6.22
N VAL A 907 5.06 40.76 -7.44
CA VAL A 907 4.43 40.08 -8.56
C VAL A 907 5.45 39.93 -9.68
N ALA A 908 5.75 38.70 -10.08
CA ALA A 908 6.61 38.41 -11.21
C ALA A 908 5.79 37.73 -12.31
N SER A 909 5.79 38.33 -13.50
CA SER A 909 5.12 37.80 -14.69
C SER A 909 6.11 37.68 -15.85
N SER A 910 5.91 36.66 -16.69
CA SER A 910 6.64 36.50 -17.95
C SER A 910 6.48 37.66 -18.93
N THR A 911 5.39 38.43 -18.86
CA THR A 911 5.06 39.51 -19.81
C THR A 911 5.19 40.92 -19.22
N ALA A 912 4.95 41.09 -17.92
CA ALA A 912 5.00 42.39 -17.25
C ALA A 912 6.26 42.63 -16.40
N GLY A 913 7.15 41.64 -16.30
CA GLY A 913 8.34 41.70 -15.43
C GLY A 913 7.98 41.59 -13.94
N SER A 914 8.87 42.07 -13.07
CA SER A 914 8.62 42.13 -11.62
C SER A 914 8.06 43.49 -11.24
N SER A 915 6.90 43.51 -10.58
CA SER A 915 6.28 44.69 -10.00
C SER A 915 5.99 44.48 -8.51
N VAL A 916 5.73 45.57 -7.79
CA VAL A 916 5.33 45.53 -6.38
C VAL A 916 3.99 46.22 -6.23
N VAL A 917 3.03 45.52 -5.65
CA VAL A 917 1.67 46.01 -5.44
C VAL A 917 1.33 45.95 -3.96
N GLN A 918 0.66 46.99 -3.48
CA GLN A 918 0.21 47.07 -2.11
C GLN A 918 -1.30 46.88 -2.02
N ARG A 919 -1.72 46.03 -1.08
CA ARG A 919 -3.14 45.69 -0.87
C ARG A 919 -3.50 45.70 0.59
N ARG A 920 -4.57 46.39 0.95
CA ARG A 920 -5.17 46.27 2.29
C ARG A 920 -6.04 45.02 2.37
N TYR A 921 -6.24 44.49 3.58
CA TYR A 921 -7.04 43.28 3.79
C TYR A 921 -8.45 43.36 3.19
N SER A 922 -9.10 44.52 3.21
CA SER A 922 -10.43 44.67 2.61
C SER A 922 -10.44 44.52 1.08
N GLU A 923 -9.33 44.78 0.39
CA GLU A 923 -9.20 44.48 -1.05
C GLU A 923 -9.12 42.97 -1.31
N PHE A 924 -8.44 42.21 -0.44
CA PHE A 924 -8.48 40.74 -0.50
C PHE A 924 -9.90 40.22 -0.25
N ALA A 925 -10.65 40.83 0.68
CA ALA A 925 -12.03 40.49 0.95
C ALA A 925 -12.98 40.82 -0.23
N ILE A 926 -12.72 41.91 -0.96
CA ILE A 926 -13.44 42.25 -2.19
C ILE A 926 -13.16 41.22 -3.28
N LEU A 927 -11.88 40.92 -3.54
CA LEU A 927 -11.48 39.88 -4.50
C LEU A 927 -12.15 38.54 -4.15
N HIS A 928 -12.05 38.11 -2.89
CA HIS A 928 -12.65 36.88 -2.40
C HIS A 928 -14.16 36.81 -2.65
N ARG A 929 -14.88 37.90 -2.36
CA ARG A 929 -16.32 37.99 -2.60
C ARG A 929 -16.65 37.95 -4.09
N GLN A 930 -15.85 38.57 -4.95
CA GLN A 930 -16.05 38.52 -6.40
C GLN A 930 -15.79 37.13 -6.95
N LEU A 931 -14.72 36.46 -6.49
CA LEU A 931 -14.41 35.08 -6.89
C LEU A 931 -15.50 34.10 -6.44
N ARG A 932 -16.05 34.23 -5.23
CA ARG A 932 -17.19 33.42 -4.75
C ARG A 932 -18.49 33.60 -5.53
N LYS A 933 -18.62 34.64 -6.36
CA LYS A 933 -19.75 34.77 -7.30
C LYS A 933 -19.52 33.99 -8.60
N MET A 934 -18.27 33.65 -8.91
CA MET A 934 -17.85 33.03 -10.16
C MET A 934 -17.52 31.54 -10.03
N PHE A 935 -17.16 31.11 -8.82
CA PHE A 935 -16.82 29.73 -8.46
C PHE A 935 -17.72 29.24 -7.30
N PRO A 936 -18.08 27.94 -7.25
CA PRO A 936 -18.67 27.30 -6.07
C PRO A 936 -17.83 27.55 -4.80
N HIS A 937 -18.50 27.60 -3.64
CA HIS A 937 -17.86 27.96 -2.36
C HIS A 937 -16.63 27.10 -2.02
N GLU A 938 -16.67 25.83 -2.40
CA GLU A 938 -15.64 24.81 -2.17
C GLU A 938 -14.38 24.99 -3.04
N GLN A 939 -14.45 25.76 -4.13
CA GLN A 939 -13.34 25.91 -5.08
C GLN A 939 -12.41 27.09 -4.76
N ILE A 940 -12.77 27.96 -3.81
CA ILE A 940 -11.97 29.14 -3.43
C ILE A 940 -11.47 28.97 -1.98
N PRO A 941 -10.15 29.05 -1.74
CA PRO A 941 -9.58 28.89 -0.40
C PRO A 941 -10.21 29.89 0.58
N ALA A 942 -10.43 29.48 1.82
CA ALA A 942 -10.97 30.37 2.85
C ALA A 942 -10.06 31.60 3.04
N LEU A 943 -10.66 32.80 3.03
CA LEU A 943 -9.92 34.02 3.30
C LEU A 943 -9.52 34.06 4.79
N PRO A 944 -8.23 34.21 5.14
CA PRO A 944 -7.78 34.22 6.54
C PRO A 944 -8.56 35.26 7.36
N GLY A 945 -9.16 34.88 8.49
CA GLY A 945 -10.01 35.76 9.32
C GLY A 945 -9.28 36.95 9.97
N THR A 946 -10.00 38.03 10.28
CA THR A 946 -9.42 39.25 10.90
C THR A 946 -9.88 39.45 12.35
N ARG A 947 -8.97 39.87 13.23
CA ARG A 947 -9.26 40.26 14.62
C ARG A 947 -9.77 41.70 14.70
N MET A 948 -10.66 41.95 15.67
CA MET A 948 -11.25 43.28 15.93
C MET A 948 -10.37 44.18 16.83
N TRP A 949 -9.52 43.57 17.67
CA TRP A 949 -8.65 44.24 18.63
C TRP A 949 -7.17 43.93 18.33
N ASN A 950 -6.25 44.84 18.68
CA ASN A 950 -4.80 44.70 18.46
C ASN A 950 -4.37 44.41 17.00
N LYS A 951 -5.12 44.94 16.02
CA LYS A 951 -4.90 44.69 14.58
C LYS A 951 -3.55 45.18 14.01
N PHE A 952 -2.78 45.94 14.79
CA PHE A 952 -1.45 46.44 14.41
C PHE A 952 -0.30 45.70 15.11
N GLU A 953 -0.61 44.65 15.88
CA GLU A 953 0.40 43.89 16.60
C GLU A 953 1.35 43.18 15.61
N PRO A 954 2.68 43.33 15.77
CA PRO A 954 3.64 42.83 14.78
C PRO A 954 3.58 41.32 14.52
N ASN A 955 3.37 40.51 15.56
CA ASN A 955 3.30 39.06 15.44
C ASN A 955 2.01 38.62 14.72
N TYR A 956 0.89 39.27 15.03
CA TYR A 956 -0.38 39.05 14.32
C TYR A 956 -0.26 39.41 12.84
N LEU A 957 0.37 40.55 12.51
CA LEU A 957 0.53 40.98 11.12
C LEU A 957 1.49 40.10 10.32
N LYS A 958 2.54 39.54 10.95
CA LYS A 958 3.39 38.51 10.33
C LYS A 958 2.62 37.24 10.01
N GLN A 959 1.87 36.69 10.97
CA GLN A 959 1.03 35.51 10.75
C GLN A 959 -0.05 35.77 9.69
N LYS A 960 -0.65 36.97 9.70
CA LYS A 960 -1.64 37.40 8.72
C LYS A 960 -1.05 37.50 7.31
N ALA A 961 0.18 38.00 7.17
CA ALA A 961 0.87 38.05 5.89
C ALA A 961 1.13 36.63 5.33
N ILE A 962 1.53 35.68 6.18
CA ILE A 962 1.71 34.27 5.79
C ILE A 962 0.38 33.65 5.33
N GLY A 963 -0.70 33.84 6.10
CA GLY A 963 -2.02 33.34 5.73
C GLY A 963 -2.53 33.94 4.42
N LEU A 964 -2.36 35.25 4.22
CA LEU A 964 -2.74 35.92 2.97
C LEU A 964 -1.86 35.48 1.80
N HIS A 965 -0.60 35.14 2.04
CA HIS A 965 0.29 34.59 1.02
C HIS A 965 -0.20 33.22 0.54
N GLY A 966 -0.53 32.32 1.47
CA GLY A 966 -1.11 31.01 1.15
C GLY A 966 -2.44 31.15 0.38
N TYR A 967 -3.33 32.02 0.85
CA TYR A 967 -4.58 32.35 0.16
C TYR A 967 -4.34 32.85 -1.27
N LEU A 968 -3.43 33.81 -1.46
CA LEU A 968 -3.16 34.40 -2.77
C LEU A 968 -2.53 33.40 -3.74
N ASN A 969 -1.63 32.51 -3.28
CA ASN A 969 -1.06 31.46 -4.11
C ASN A 969 -2.14 30.51 -4.65
N GLU A 970 -3.05 30.08 -3.78
CA GLU A 970 -4.16 29.22 -4.20
C GLU A 970 -5.14 29.94 -5.13
N VAL A 971 -5.46 31.22 -4.86
CA VAL A 971 -6.24 32.03 -5.79
C VAL A 971 -5.55 32.19 -7.15
N CYS A 972 -4.23 32.38 -7.18
CA CYS A 972 -3.46 32.46 -8.41
C CYS A 972 -3.57 31.18 -9.25
N LYS A 973 -3.48 30.02 -8.60
CA LYS A 973 -3.67 28.71 -9.26
C LYS A 973 -5.08 28.55 -9.82
N ARG A 974 -6.10 28.87 -9.03
CA ARG A 974 -7.53 28.70 -9.40
C ARG A 974 -7.99 29.69 -10.48
N CYS A 975 -7.45 30.89 -10.49
CA CYS A 975 -7.78 31.90 -11.49
C CYS A 975 -7.02 31.71 -12.81
N ALA A 976 -5.88 31.00 -12.81
CA ALA A 976 -5.09 30.75 -14.01
C ALA A 976 -5.93 30.08 -15.10
N ASN A 977 -5.88 30.62 -16.32
CA ASN A 977 -6.63 30.13 -17.48
C ASN A 977 -8.17 30.08 -17.32
N THR A 978 -8.73 30.86 -16.39
CA THR A 978 -10.19 30.98 -16.22
C THR A 978 -10.69 32.40 -16.53
N ARG A 979 -12.01 32.56 -16.69
CA ARG A 979 -12.68 33.87 -16.77
C ARG A 979 -12.44 34.79 -15.56
N ALA A 980 -11.97 34.25 -14.43
CA ALA A 980 -11.64 35.01 -13.24
C ALA A 980 -10.22 35.60 -13.25
N LEU A 981 -9.40 35.23 -14.25
CA LEU A 981 -8.05 35.78 -14.43
C LEU A 981 -8.07 37.31 -14.51
N ALA A 982 -9.06 37.91 -15.17
CA ALA A 982 -9.19 39.37 -15.25
C ALA A 982 -9.30 40.04 -13.87
N LEU A 983 -10.07 39.46 -12.94
CA LEU A 983 -10.19 39.98 -11.56
C LEU A 983 -8.89 39.84 -10.78
N LEU A 984 -8.16 38.74 -10.99
CA LEU A 984 -6.85 38.53 -10.38
C LEU A 984 -5.83 39.52 -10.92
N LEU A 985 -5.77 39.73 -12.24
CA LEU A 985 -4.87 40.68 -12.86
C LEU A 985 -5.18 42.11 -12.43
N GLU A 986 -6.46 42.49 -12.34
CA GLU A 986 -6.89 43.78 -11.77
C GLU A 986 -6.44 43.93 -10.31
N PHE A 987 -6.65 42.89 -9.49
CA PHE A 987 -6.17 42.86 -8.12
C PHE A 987 -4.65 43.00 -8.03
N LEU A 988 -3.90 42.41 -8.97
CA LEU A 988 -2.44 42.52 -9.04
C LEU A 988 -1.95 43.73 -9.85
N LYS A 989 -2.84 44.65 -10.26
CA LYS A 989 -2.54 45.81 -11.12
C LYS A 989 -1.73 45.46 -12.38
N LEU A 990 -1.99 44.29 -12.95
CA LEU A 990 -1.43 43.85 -14.22
C LEU A 990 -2.43 44.15 -15.34
N ALA A 991 -1.95 44.61 -16.50
CA ALA A 991 -2.81 44.82 -17.65
C ALA A 991 -3.39 43.48 -18.13
N PRO A 992 -4.69 43.38 -18.48
CA PRO A 992 -5.26 42.16 -19.05
C PRO A 992 -4.59 41.85 -20.40
N PRO A 993 -4.38 40.55 -20.74
CA PRO A 993 -3.89 40.20 -22.06
C PRO A 993 -4.86 40.73 -23.11
N ALA A 994 -4.35 41.41 -24.14
CA ALA A 994 -5.16 42.02 -25.18
C ALA A 994 -6.06 40.95 -25.80
N SER A 995 -7.38 41.10 -25.66
CA SER A 995 -8.36 40.25 -26.31
C SER A 995 -8.20 40.40 -27.81
N SER A 996 -7.73 39.34 -28.49
CA SER A 996 -7.85 39.22 -29.93
C SER A 996 -9.31 38.99 -30.28
N GLU A 997 -10.07 40.08 -30.45
CA GLU A 997 -11.32 40.00 -31.21
C GLU A 997 -10.96 39.73 -32.68
N PRO A 998 -11.75 38.90 -33.38
CA PRO A 998 -11.53 38.67 -34.80
C PRO A 998 -11.88 39.96 -35.55
N GLU A 999 -10.94 40.48 -36.33
CA GLU A 999 -11.19 41.55 -37.29
C GLU A 999 -12.27 41.09 -38.28
N GLU A 1000 -13.51 41.55 -38.06
CA GLU A 1000 -14.47 41.71 -39.14
C GLU A 1000 -13.99 42.87 -40.01
N ASN A 1001 -13.47 42.51 -41.19
CA ASN A 1001 -13.47 43.41 -42.34
C ASN A 1001 -14.92 43.88 -42.58
N ASN A 1002 -15.22 45.15 -42.30
CA ASN A 1002 -15.54 46.10 -43.36
C ASN A 1002 -15.94 47.48 -42.82
N GLU A 1003 -15.32 48.48 -43.45
CA GLU A 1003 -15.89 49.78 -43.83
C GLU A 1003 -15.99 50.92 -42.79
N GLU A 1004 -15.11 51.89 -43.05
CA GLU A 1004 -15.36 53.33 -43.18
C GLU A 1004 -15.06 54.29 -42.00
N LYS A 1005 -14.06 55.15 -42.30
CA LYS A 1005 -13.94 56.62 -42.06
C LYS A 1005 -13.94 57.06 -40.58
N SER A 1006 -12.96 57.80 -40.07
CA SER A 1006 -12.06 58.81 -40.64
C SER A 1006 -10.90 59.07 -39.69
#